data_AF-A0A0U1LVT0-F1
#
_entry.id   AF-A0A0U1LVT0-F1
#
_cell.length_a   1.000
_cell.length_b   1.000
_cell.length_c   1.000
_cell.angle_alpha   90.00
_cell.angle_beta   90.00
_cell.angle_gamma   90.00
#
_symmetry.space_group_name_H-M   'P 1'
#
loop_
_entity.id
_entity.type
_entity.pdbx_description
1 polymer ?
#
loop_
_entity_poly.entity_id
_entity_poly.type
_entity_poly.pdbx_seq_one_letter_code
_entity_poly.pdbx_strand_id
1 'polypeptide(L)'
;MSPSQVQKLSAAGRLRADLADKAKTIICPGIYDGITARMAINEGFEHIYMTGAGTAATRLGVPDLGLTTMNDMVANARAIASLDRSVPLIADADTGYGGPLMVARTVQEYITAGVAAMHIEDQVVTKRCGHLSNKELVDEDVYISRIRAAVMAREELAESWPGMDIVIIARTDSLQSLGYDAAISRLQKAISVGADVAFLEGMTTMEQCRSVCADLAPTPVLLNMVAGGITPDLSADEAAELGKAQMQREIDNLRRQAQLQAHHSTVLNENIQAIYLSSPSEQVAHEDDVGDSDTRHQQETIEDQAARLRKGLTIPRSIDGLELESYKIDDCFLLFFKHYFKILPIVDQRNDPNWFYEYSPLVFWTILAIGSRKYEQDPTILETLGPRVTALTMQSMLNRHEHMKTIQSLLLLCAWPFPMDTMMTDVSLPMTGVAMQLALQNGLHSFGRRQDFTVHIAHNEKQDLFRPRLWSHCKTVCQITSIVNGLQPSVVTDAFDLPLAQQQEALNILSPDLFWAHKLQVDNWDNEVLEIVQQAGGYLAQDQLSVLFMRLHIGTFYFYDSDEPARHSRLIGLYHTACSFTKAVTSADKSHDYALYTPEFIYRSLNLAACVILRISRSNLREHVDVISGERAYFSCINLLKRRMIRNNDLNGRTTGVLTQLWRSPQAFKQKDGSYNSLVVRIRSRGSMGIFFDCFWYWQREFNNQTDPYYDQSSTSQPSASTNVQENESIVAPPTSDLGTMPHIDPAIVTSGDQLFPFLNTEFFPDWDSMEGFQIPSFATASASIEN
;
A
#
# COMPACT_ATOMS: atom_id res chain seq x y z
N MET A 1 -4.03 34.50 -26.46
CA MET A 1 -4.86 35.31 -25.54
C MET A 1 -3.95 36.09 -24.59
N SER A 2 -4.46 37.04 -23.80
CA SER A 2 -3.68 37.56 -22.65
C SER A 2 -3.67 36.54 -21.50
N PRO A 3 -2.64 36.53 -20.62
CA PRO A 3 -2.63 35.62 -19.46
C PRO A 3 -3.88 35.76 -18.56
N SER A 4 -4.38 36.99 -18.44
CA SER A 4 -5.61 37.33 -17.71
C SER A 4 -6.93 36.84 -18.34
N GLN A 5 -6.89 36.33 -19.58
CA GLN A 5 -8.04 35.69 -20.24
C GLN A 5 -8.03 34.16 -20.03
N VAL A 6 -6.86 33.52 -20.07
CA VAL A 6 -6.71 32.07 -19.86
C VAL A 6 -7.22 31.67 -18.47
N GLN A 7 -6.97 32.52 -17.46
CA GLN A 7 -7.40 32.34 -16.07
C GLN A 7 -8.93 32.39 -15.83
N LYS A 8 -9.75 32.46 -16.89
CA LYS A 8 -11.23 32.43 -16.83
C LYS A 8 -11.86 31.24 -17.58
N LEU A 9 -11.07 30.36 -18.18
CA LEU A 9 -11.58 29.19 -18.88
C LEU A 9 -11.87 28.03 -17.91
N SER A 10 -12.80 27.15 -18.27
CA SER A 10 -12.92 25.83 -17.62
C SER A 10 -11.70 24.97 -17.96
N ALA A 11 -11.45 23.91 -17.18
CA ALA A 11 -10.39 22.94 -17.46
C ALA A 11 -10.45 22.40 -18.90
N ALA A 12 -11.65 22.05 -19.38
CA ALA A 12 -11.90 21.64 -20.76
C ALA A 12 -11.65 22.78 -21.77
N GLY A 13 -12.13 24.00 -21.49
CA GLY A 13 -11.90 25.17 -22.35
C GLY A 13 -10.43 25.58 -22.47
N ARG A 14 -9.63 25.41 -21.40
CA ARG A 14 -8.17 25.57 -21.45
C ARG A 14 -7.55 24.51 -22.35
N LEU A 15 -7.88 23.23 -22.15
CA LEU A 15 -7.36 22.14 -22.96
C LEU A 15 -7.71 22.30 -24.45
N ARG A 16 -8.94 22.75 -24.79
CA ARG A 16 -9.31 23.07 -26.17
C ARG A 16 -8.51 24.23 -26.76
N ALA A 17 -8.23 25.27 -25.97
CA ALA A 17 -7.38 26.37 -26.41
C ALA A 17 -5.92 25.92 -26.64
N ASP A 18 -5.41 25.06 -25.77
CA ASP A 18 -4.05 24.51 -25.85
C ASP A 18 -3.89 23.46 -26.98
N LEU A 19 -4.94 22.69 -27.30
CA LEU A 19 -4.99 21.78 -28.46
C LEU A 19 -5.13 22.54 -29.80
N ALA A 20 -5.70 23.74 -29.80
CA ALA A 20 -5.85 24.58 -30.99
C ALA A 20 -4.56 25.34 -31.35
N ASP A 21 -3.61 25.48 -30.42
CA ASP A 21 -2.29 26.06 -30.69
C ASP A 21 -1.37 25.01 -31.32
N LYS A 22 -1.27 25.01 -32.66
CA LYS A 22 -0.38 24.11 -33.42
C LYS A 22 1.12 24.24 -33.05
N ALA A 23 1.53 25.22 -32.24
CA ALA A 23 2.90 25.33 -31.73
C ALA A 23 3.09 24.71 -30.32
N LYS A 24 2.00 24.39 -29.60
CA LYS A 24 2.06 23.80 -28.26
C LYS A 24 2.09 22.27 -28.35
N THR A 25 2.89 21.63 -27.50
CA THR A 25 2.84 20.18 -27.24
C THR A 25 2.40 19.98 -25.80
N ILE A 26 1.40 19.12 -25.59
CA ILE A 26 0.79 18.89 -24.28
C ILE A 26 1.44 17.67 -23.63
N ILE A 27 2.03 17.86 -22.45
CA ILE A 27 2.67 16.79 -21.66
C ILE A 27 1.79 16.51 -20.44
N CYS A 28 1.28 15.28 -20.34
CA CYS A 28 0.43 14.81 -19.25
C CYS A 28 1.09 13.61 -18.55
N PRO A 29 1.65 13.75 -17.33
CA PRO A 29 2.14 12.61 -16.58
C PRO A 29 0.97 11.71 -16.15
N GLY A 30 1.18 10.40 -16.22
CA GLY A 30 0.23 9.40 -15.76
C GLY A 30 0.15 9.34 -14.23
N ILE A 31 -0.99 9.76 -13.70
CA ILE A 31 -1.34 9.75 -12.27
C ILE A 31 -2.53 8.80 -12.03
N TYR A 32 -2.71 8.39 -10.78
CA TYR A 32 -3.69 7.34 -10.44
C TYR A 32 -4.41 7.55 -9.10
N ASP A 33 -4.02 8.55 -8.33
CA ASP A 33 -4.62 8.89 -7.04
C ASP A 33 -4.41 10.38 -6.69
N GLY A 34 -4.88 10.80 -5.51
CA GLY A 34 -4.71 12.18 -5.05
C GLY A 34 -3.27 12.56 -4.66
N ILE A 35 -2.41 11.62 -4.29
CA ILE A 35 -1.01 11.87 -3.94
C ILE A 35 -0.20 12.11 -5.23
N THR A 36 -0.28 11.19 -6.20
CA THR A 36 0.40 11.33 -7.50
C THR A 36 -0.04 12.58 -8.27
N ALA A 37 -1.33 12.91 -8.23
CA ALA A 37 -1.82 14.17 -8.79
C ALA A 37 -1.24 15.41 -8.09
N ARG A 38 -1.13 15.42 -6.75
CA ARG A 38 -0.46 16.52 -6.02
C ARG A 38 1.02 16.63 -6.34
N MET A 39 1.72 15.51 -6.55
CA MET A 39 3.12 15.53 -6.96
C MET A 39 3.26 16.19 -8.35
N ALA A 40 2.49 15.74 -9.34
CA ALA A 40 2.54 16.33 -10.69
C ALA A 40 2.20 17.84 -10.72
N ILE A 41 1.20 18.28 -9.95
CA ILE A 41 0.83 19.70 -9.84
C ILE A 41 1.95 20.51 -9.17
N ASN A 42 2.60 19.98 -8.11
CA ASN A 42 3.69 20.66 -7.42
C ASN A 42 4.97 20.78 -8.28
N GLU A 43 5.26 19.79 -9.12
CA GLU A 43 6.36 19.84 -10.11
C GLU A 43 6.03 20.77 -11.31
N GLY A 44 4.84 21.39 -11.32
CA GLY A 44 4.46 22.42 -12.29
C GLY A 44 3.90 21.90 -13.62
N PHE A 45 3.48 20.63 -13.71
CA PHE A 45 2.85 20.11 -14.92
C PHE A 45 1.52 20.82 -15.20
N GLU A 46 1.41 21.43 -16.39
CA GLU A 46 0.24 22.20 -16.79
C GLU A 46 -1.04 21.36 -16.96
N HIS A 47 -0.89 20.05 -17.20
CA HIS A 47 -1.93 19.07 -17.52
C HIS A 47 -1.60 17.74 -16.85
N ILE A 48 -2.59 16.86 -16.62
CA ILE A 48 -2.40 15.53 -16.01
C ILE A 48 -3.28 14.46 -16.66
N TYR A 49 -2.87 13.19 -16.58
CA TYR A 49 -3.59 12.04 -17.15
C TYR A 49 -3.96 11.01 -16.07
N MET A 50 -5.26 10.71 -15.88
CA MET A 50 -5.70 9.57 -15.06
C MET A 50 -5.74 8.29 -15.89
N THR A 51 -4.89 7.32 -15.53
CA THR A 51 -4.87 5.98 -16.14
C THR A 51 -5.94 5.06 -15.54
N GLY A 52 -6.64 4.28 -16.39
CA GLY A 52 -7.55 3.22 -15.96
C GLY A 52 -6.81 2.07 -15.26
N ALA A 53 -5.71 1.60 -15.85
CA ALA A 53 -4.86 0.58 -15.23
C ALA A 53 -4.32 0.98 -13.85
N GLY A 54 -3.87 2.23 -13.69
CA GLY A 54 -3.47 2.74 -12.38
C GLY A 54 -4.64 2.83 -11.41
N THR A 55 -5.82 3.25 -11.87
CA THR A 55 -7.05 3.31 -11.06
C THR A 55 -7.50 1.91 -10.58
N ALA A 56 -7.41 0.88 -11.43
CA ALA A 56 -7.65 -0.51 -11.05
C ALA A 56 -6.68 -0.98 -9.97
N ALA A 57 -5.38 -0.72 -10.17
CA ALA A 57 -4.30 -1.14 -9.27
C ALA A 57 -4.28 -0.42 -7.91
N THR A 58 -4.83 0.79 -7.79
CA THR A 58 -4.83 1.57 -6.52
C THR A 58 -6.17 1.62 -5.80
N ARG A 59 -7.31 1.52 -6.51
CA ARG A 59 -8.64 1.53 -5.87
C ARG A 59 -9.16 0.15 -5.52
N LEU A 60 -8.85 -0.84 -6.36
CA LEU A 60 -9.41 -2.19 -6.28
C LEU A 60 -8.31 -3.25 -6.02
N GLY A 61 -7.04 -2.94 -6.30
CA GLY A 61 -5.92 -3.89 -6.20
C GLY A 61 -5.89 -4.94 -7.32
N VAL A 62 -6.65 -4.72 -8.40
CA VAL A 62 -6.87 -5.68 -9.49
C VAL A 62 -6.12 -5.27 -10.79
N PRO A 63 -5.80 -6.22 -11.69
CA PRO A 63 -5.23 -5.92 -12.99
C PRO A 63 -6.23 -5.23 -13.95
N ASP A 64 -5.70 -4.58 -14.98
CA ASP A 64 -6.48 -3.86 -16.01
C ASP A 64 -7.14 -4.81 -17.03
N LEU A 65 -8.24 -5.42 -16.59
CA LEU A 65 -9.05 -6.38 -17.34
C LEU A 65 -10.54 -6.00 -17.36
N GLY A 66 -10.84 -4.68 -17.42
CA GLY A 66 -12.22 -4.16 -17.45
C GLY A 66 -13.02 -4.38 -16.15
N LEU A 67 -12.32 -4.61 -15.04
CA LEU A 67 -12.92 -4.83 -13.71
C LEU A 67 -13.34 -3.52 -13.03
N THR A 68 -12.78 -2.39 -13.44
CA THR A 68 -13.15 -1.03 -13.00
C THR A 68 -14.52 -0.62 -13.52
N THR A 69 -15.44 -0.29 -12.62
CA THR A 69 -16.75 0.23 -13.03
C THR A 69 -16.67 1.73 -13.36
N MET A 70 -17.68 2.23 -14.08
CA MET A 70 -17.90 3.68 -14.26
C MET A 70 -17.87 4.41 -12.92
N ASN A 71 -18.43 3.83 -11.85
CA ASN A 71 -18.48 4.45 -10.53
C ASN A 71 -17.09 4.60 -9.89
N ASP A 72 -16.20 3.61 -10.04
CA ASP A 72 -14.82 3.67 -9.52
C ASP A 72 -14.01 4.75 -10.21
N MET A 73 -14.14 4.80 -11.54
CA MET A 73 -13.41 5.69 -12.43
C MET A 73 -13.88 7.15 -12.26
N VAL A 74 -15.20 7.37 -12.22
CA VAL A 74 -15.80 8.68 -11.87
C VAL A 74 -15.36 9.13 -10.47
N ALA A 75 -15.35 8.24 -9.48
CA ALA A 75 -14.94 8.59 -8.12
C ALA A 75 -13.47 8.99 -8.04
N ASN A 76 -12.59 8.35 -8.83
CA ASN A 76 -11.18 8.72 -8.91
C ASN A 76 -10.98 10.06 -9.64
N ALA A 77 -11.57 10.20 -10.82
CA ALA A 77 -11.49 11.42 -11.63
C ALA A 77 -12.01 12.64 -10.87
N ARG A 78 -13.11 12.49 -10.11
CA ARG A 78 -13.70 13.53 -9.26
C ARG A 78 -12.80 13.93 -8.09
N ALA A 79 -12.11 12.97 -7.47
CA ALA A 79 -11.13 13.27 -6.42
C ALA A 79 -9.94 14.05 -7.00
N ILE A 80 -9.36 13.57 -8.11
CA ILE A 80 -8.19 14.17 -8.78
C ILE A 80 -8.52 15.58 -9.29
N ALA A 81 -9.56 15.75 -10.10
CA ALA A 81 -9.97 17.04 -10.67
C ALA A 81 -10.53 18.04 -9.62
N SER A 82 -10.71 17.63 -8.36
CA SER A 82 -11.05 18.56 -7.26
C SER A 82 -9.83 19.22 -6.61
N LEU A 83 -8.60 18.73 -6.87
CA LEU A 83 -7.37 19.24 -6.27
C LEU A 83 -6.99 20.63 -6.81
N ASP A 84 -7.06 20.80 -8.13
CA ASP A 84 -6.98 22.10 -8.81
C ASP A 84 -7.89 22.05 -10.06
N ARG A 85 -8.88 22.95 -10.11
CA ARG A 85 -9.85 23.04 -11.22
C ARG A 85 -9.34 23.81 -12.44
N SER A 86 -8.12 24.33 -12.41
CA SER A 86 -7.45 25.03 -13.51
C SER A 86 -6.45 24.16 -14.29
N VAL A 87 -6.02 23.03 -13.71
CA VAL A 87 -5.16 22.03 -14.35
C VAL A 87 -6.04 21.02 -15.09
N PRO A 88 -5.96 20.89 -16.43
CA PRO A 88 -6.84 19.98 -17.16
C PRO A 88 -6.49 18.51 -16.92
N LEU A 89 -7.50 17.75 -16.48
CA LEU A 89 -7.43 16.29 -16.36
C LEU A 89 -7.92 15.63 -17.65
N ILE A 90 -7.03 14.90 -18.32
CA ILE A 90 -7.40 13.88 -19.30
C ILE A 90 -7.66 12.58 -18.53
N ALA A 91 -8.80 11.94 -18.72
CA ALA A 91 -9.17 10.73 -17.99
C ALA A 91 -9.43 9.55 -18.93
N ASP A 92 -8.91 8.39 -18.56
CA ASP A 92 -9.32 7.11 -19.12
C ASP A 92 -10.81 6.85 -18.85
N ALA A 93 -11.52 6.29 -19.83
CA ALA A 93 -12.93 5.91 -19.71
C ALA A 93 -13.22 4.51 -20.32
N ASP A 94 -12.18 3.70 -20.51
CA ASP A 94 -12.26 2.35 -21.08
C ASP A 94 -13.07 2.36 -22.41
N THR A 95 -14.14 1.57 -22.45
CA THR A 95 -15.09 1.46 -23.58
C THR A 95 -16.36 2.30 -23.38
N GLY A 96 -16.38 3.21 -22.40
CA GLY A 96 -17.58 3.92 -21.96
C GLY A 96 -18.60 3.04 -21.23
N TYR A 97 -18.13 1.94 -20.63
CA TYR A 97 -18.85 1.06 -19.70
C TYR A 97 -20.17 0.46 -20.23
N GLY A 98 -20.31 0.30 -21.55
CA GLY A 98 -21.45 -0.37 -22.18
C GLY A 98 -21.73 0.06 -23.62
N GLY A 99 -23.02 0.25 -23.92
CA GLY A 99 -23.50 0.84 -25.17
C GLY A 99 -23.80 2.34 -25.04
N PRO A 100 -24.35 2.99 -26.09
CA PRO A 100 -24.56 4.43 -26.19
C PRO A 100 -25.12 5.14 -24.95
N LEU A 101 -26.10 4.55 -24.24
CA LEU A 101 -26.69 5.12 -23.03
C LEU A 101 -25.69 5.21 -21.85
N MET A 102 -24.81 4.23 -21.71
CA MET A 102 -23.75 4.25 -20.69
C MET A 102 -22.63 5.22 -21.07
N VAL A 103 -22.31 5.33 -22.35
CA VAL A 103 -21.35 6.34 -22.86
C VAL A 103 -21.84 7.75 -22.55
N ALA A 104 -23.09 8.08 -22.88
CA ALA A 104 -23.69 9.40 -22.61
C ALA A 104 -23.71 9.73 -21.10
N ARG A 105 -24.08 8.75 -20.26
CA ARG A 105 -24.01 8.89 -18.79
C ARG A 105 -22.57 9.12 -18.29
N THR A 106 -21.60 8.43 -18.89
CA THR A 106 -20.17 8.58 -18.52
C THR A 106 -19.67 9.99 -18.84
N VAL A 107 -19.99 10.52 -20.03
CA VAL A 107 -19.71 11.93 -20.40
C VAL A 107 -20.29 12.90 -19.35
N GLN A 108 -21.55 12.72 -18.97
CA GLN A 108 -22.22 13.58 -17.99
C GLN A 108 -21.54 13.53 -16.60
N GLU A 109 -21.20 12.34 -16.11
CA GLU A 109 -20.52 12.16 -14.82
C GLU A 109 -19.08 12.70 -14.82
N TYR A 110 -18.36 12.56 -15.94
CA TYR A 110 -16.98 13.07 -16.14
C TYR A 110 -16.95 14.59 -16.21
N ILE A 111 -17.86 15.22 -16.97
CA ILE A 111 -18.09 16.67 -16.97
C ILE A 111 -18.37 17.15 -15.54
N THR A 112 -19.30 16.49 -14.83
CA THR A 112 -19.68 16.84 -13.45
C THR A 112 -18.52 16.64 -12.44
N ALA A 113 -17.64 15.67 -12.69
CA ALA A 113 -16.41 15.47 -11.92
C ALA A 113 -15.37 16.58 -12.12
N GLY A 114 -15.41 17.30 -13.25
CA GLY A 114 -14.45 18.34 -13.63
C GLY A 114 -13.37 17.86 -14.61
N VAL A 115 -13.62 16.75 -15.31
CA VAL A 115 -12.71 16.20 -16.33
C VAL A 115 -12.65 17.11 -17.57
N ALA A 116 -11.47 17.29 -18.15
CA ALA A 116 -11.25 18.13 -19.33
C ALA A 116 -11.30 17.34 -20.66
N ALA A 117 -10.87 16.08 -20.64
CA ALA A 117 -10.97 15.15 -21.78
C ALA A 117 -11.21 13.72 -21.33
N MET A 118 -11.84 12.91 -22.18
CA MET A 118 -11.95 11.47 -21.99
C MET A 118 -11.62 10.70 -23.26
N HIS A 119 -10.99 9.54 -23.14
CA HIS A 119 -10.78 8.63 -24.27
C HIS A 119 -11.67 7.39 -24.20
N ILE A 120 -12.12 6.92 -25.37
CA ILE A 120 -13.03 5.77 -25.51
C ILE A 120 -12.48 4.84 -26.59
N GLU A 121 -12.38 3.54 -26.27
CA GLU A 121 -11.75 2.53 -27.13
C GLU A 121 -12.72 1.58 -27.86
N ASP A 122 -12.16 0.84 -28.82
CA ASP A 122 -12.86 -0.10 -29.71
C ASP A 122 -12.78 -1.57 -29.25
N GLN A 123 -12.40 -1.81 -28.00
CA GLN A 123 -12.43 -3.14 -27.37
C GLN A 123 -13.85 -3.58 -26.98
N VAL A 124 -14.02 -4.87 -26.69
CA VAL A 124 -15.18 -5.39 -25.94
C VAL A 124 -15.23 -4.81 -24.52
N VAL A 125 -16.39 -4.80 -23.86
CA VAL A 125 -16.56 -4.12 -22.56
C VAL A 125 -15.64 -4.69 -21.47
N THR A 126 -15.38 -6.00 -21.49
CA THR A 126 -14.33 -6.68 -20.71
C THR A 126 -12.96 -6.46 -21.36
N LYS A 127 -12.54 -5.20 -21.41
CA LYS A 127 -11.33 -4.73 -22.11
C LYS A 127 -10.04 -5.22 -21.43
N ARG A 128 -8.91 -5.11 -22.13
CA ARG A 128 -7.57 -5.45 -21.61
C ARG A 128 -6.61 -4.28 -21.82
N CYS A 129 -5.62 -4.15 -20.94
CA CYS A 129 -4.52 -3.20 -21.14
C CYS A 129 -3.93 -3.30 -22.56
N GLY A 130 -3.78 -2.16 -23.24
CA GLY A 130 -3.45 -2.08 -24.66
C GLY A 130 -2.11 -2.66 -25.09
N HIS A 131 -1.16 -2.83 -24.16
CA HIS A 131 0.13 -3.47 -24.40
C HIS A 131 0.12 -5.01 -24.22
N LEU A 132 -1.02 -5.61 -23.83
CA LEU A 132 -1.18 -7.07 -23.77
C LEU A 132 -1.52 -7.67 -25.13
N SER A 133 -1.30 -8.99 -25.26
CA SER A 133 -1.73 -9.79 -26.41
C SER A 133 -3.17 -10.29 -26.28
N ASN A 134 -3.76 -10.69 -27.41
CA ASN A 134 -5.11 -11.26 -27.49
C ASN A 134 -6.18 -10.29 -26.96
N LYS A 135 -6.23 -9.09 -27.55
CA LYS A 135 -7.27 -8.08 -27.33
C LYS A 135 -8.47 -8.34 -28.25
N GLU A 136 -9.68 -8.34 -27.69
CA GLU A 136 -10.93 -8.53 -28.43
C GLU A 136 -11.56 -7.17 -28.77
N LEU A 137 -11.92 -6.98 -30.03
CA LEU A 137 -12.50 -5.74 -30.54
C LEU A 137 -14.01 -5.88 -30.79
N VAL A 138 -14.73 -4.77 -30.72
CA VAL A 138 -16.08 -4.68 -31.32
C VAL A 138 -15.99 -4.35 -32.81
N ASP A 139 -17.09 -4.62 -33.53
CA ASP A 139 -17.29 -4.15 -34.90
C ASP A 139 -17.20 -2.62 -34.99
N GLU A 140 -16.79 -2.14 -36.16
CA GLU A 140 -16.54 -0.72 -36.39
C GLU A 140 -17.79 0.14 -36.13
N ASP A 141 -18.97 -0.28 -36.60
CA ASP A 141 -20.24 0.42 -36.35
C ASP A 141 -20.56 0.54 -34.85
N VAL A 142 -20.19 -0.46 -34.04
CA VAL A 142 -20.39 -0.42 -32.58
C VAL A 142 -19.47 0.60 -31.95
N TYR A 143 -18.18 0.63 -32.33
CA TYR A 143 -17.22 1.65 -31.89
C TYR A 143 -17.67 3.06 -32.29
N ILE A 144 -18.01 3.27 -33.55
CA ILE A 144 -18.50 4.57 -34.06
C ILE A 144 -19.81 4.99 -33.38
N SER A 145 -20.67 4.04 -32.97
CA SER A 145 -21.86 4.34 -32.16
C SER A 145 -21.51 4.87 -30.76
N ARG A 146 -20.42 4.39 -30.12
CA ARG A 146 -19.93 4.91 -28.85
C ARG A 146 -19.42 6.35 -29.01
N ILE A 147 -18.52 6.58 -29.97
CA ILE A 147 -17.94 7.92 -30.22
C ILE A 147 -19.05 8.93 -30.52
N ARG A 148 -19.99 8.59 -31.41
CA ARG A 148 -21.14 9.45 -31.73
C ARG A 148 -22.02 9.75 -30.51
N ALA A 149 -22.25 8.75 -29.64
CA ALA A 149 -23.02 8.96 -28.41
C ALA A 149 -22.29 9.90 -27.42
N ALA A 150 -20.96 9.82 -27.34
CA ALA A 150 -20.17 10.72 -26.51
C ALA A 150 -20.22 12.17 -27.02
N VAL A 151 -20.10 12.34 -28.34
CA VAL A 151 -20.21 13.63 -29.05
C VAL A 151 -21.58 14.28 -28.84
N MET A 152 -22.66 13.52 -29.05
CA MET A 152 -24.03 14.02 -28.83
C MET A 152 -24.27 14.43 -27.37
N ALA A 153 -23.78 13.64 -26.40
CA ALA A 153 -23.91 13.96 -24.98
C ALA A 153 -23.11 15.21 -24.56
N ARG A 154 -21.91 15.42 -25.14
CA ARG A 154 -21.13 16.66 -25.01
C ARG A 154 -21.95 17.85 -25.50
N GLU A 155 -22.55 17.74 -26.69
CA GLU A 155 -23.26 18.84 -27.35
C GLU A 155 -24.54 19.24 -26.61
N GLU A 156 -25.38 18.28 -26.22
CA GLU A 156 -26.57 18.52 -25.39
C GLU A 156 -26.25 19.21 -24.05
N LEU A 157 -25.13 18.82 -23.42
CA LEU A 157 -24.66 19.43 -22.17
C LEU A 157 -24.01 20.80 -22.39
N ALA A 158 -23.33 21.04 -23.51
CA ALA A 158 -22.73 22.32 -23.84
C ALA A 158 -23.76 23.39 -24.23
N GLU A 159 -24.85 23.01 -24.92
CA GLU A 159 -26.02 23.88 -25.12
C GLU A 159 -26.67 24.27 -23.80
N SER A 160 -26.80 23.30 -22.87
CA SER A 160 -27.43 23.49 -21.57
C SER A 160 -26.55 24.25 -20.55
N TRP A 161 -25.23 24.09 -20.61
CA TRP A 161 -24.25 24.60 -19.64
C TRP A 161 -23.01 25.15 -20.34
N PRO A 162 -23.01 26.45 -20.72
CA PRO A 162 -21.88 27.08 -21.42
C PRO A 162 -20.54 26.91 -20.70
N GLY A 163 -19.58 26.27 -21.37
CA GLY A 163 -18.25 25.96 -20.84
C GLY A 163 -18.03 24.50 -20.41
N MET A 164 -19.06 23.64 -20.48
CA MET A 164 -18.98 22.19 -20.25
C MET A 164 -18.59 21.40 -21.51
N ASP A 165 -17.55 21.85 -22.21
CA ASP A 165 -17.15 21.38 -23.54
C ASP A 165 -15.99 20.38 -23.46
N ILE A 166 -16.25 19.18 -22.91
CA ILE A 166 -15.25 18.10 -22.74
C ILE A 166 -14.68 17.65 -24.10
N VAL A 167 -13.37 17.35 -24.14
CA VAL A 167 -12.69 16.82 -25.32
C VAL A 167 -12.91 15.30 -25.42
N ILE A 168 -13.40 14.83 -26.57
CA ILE A 168 -13.63 13.41 -26.86
C ILE A 168 -12.45 12.87 -27.67
N ILE A 169 -11.68 11.96 -27.07
CA ILE A 169 -10.53 11.32 -27.68
C ILE A 169 -10.94 9.93 -28.21
N ALA A 170 -10.72 9.67 -29.49
CA ALA A 170 -10.98 8.40 -30.12
C ALA A 170 -9.76 7.47 -30.00
N ARG A 171 -9.86 6.41 -29.19
CA ARG A 171 -8.80 5.38 -29.04
C ARG A 171 -9.10 4.18 -29.93
N THR A 172 -8.07 3.58 -30.55
CA THR A 172 -8.17 2.24 -31.13
C THR A 172 -7.01 1.35 -30.70
N ASP A 173 -7.35 0.12 -30.34
CA ASP A 173 -6.43 -0.97 -29.98
C ASP A 173 -6.13 -1.90 -31.17
N SER A 174 -6.73 -1.63 -32.34
CA SER A 174 -6.83 -2.57 -33.47
C SER A 174 -5.54 -2.81 -34.26
N LEU A 175 -4.48 -2.03 -34.03
CA LEU A 175 -3.18 -2.19 -34.70
C LEU A 175 -2.61 -3.62 -34.57
N GLN A 176 -2.82 -4.26 -33.42
CA GLN A 176 -2.31 -5.61 -33.13
C GLN A 176 -3.01 -6.72 -33.95
N SER A 177 -4.29 -6.56 -34.27
CA SER A 177 -5.16 -7.62 -34.81
C SER A 177 -5.68 -7.37 -36.22
N LEU A 178 -5.84 -6.10 -36.61
CA LEU A 178 -6.31 -5.69 -37.94
C LEU A 178 -5.24 -4.95 -38.77
N GLY A 179 -4.11 -4.58 -38.15
CA GLY A 179 -3.02 -3.85 -38.80
C GLY A 179 -3.26 -2.34 -38.93
N TYR A 180 -2.28 -1.66 -39.52
CA TYR A 180 -2.18 -0.20 -39.49
C TYR A 180 -3.31 0.51 -40.27
N ASP A 181 -3.52 0.15 -41.55
CA ASP A 181 -4.50 0.81 -42.42
C ASP A 181 -5.93 0.70 -41.87
N ALA A 182 -6.27 -0.42 -41.25
CA ALA A 182 -7.56 -0.65 -40.59
C ALA A 182 -7.73 0.25 -39.35
N ALA A 183 -6.67 0.39 -38.54
CA ALA A 183 -6.68 1.26 -37.37
C ALA A 183 -6.82 2.74 -37.74
N ILE A 184 -6.11 3.19 -38.79
CA ILE A 184 -6.26 4.54 -39.35
C ILE A 184 -7.68 4.75 -39.89
N SER A 185 -8.26 3.76 -40.59
CA SER A 185 -9.64 3.84 -41.08
C SER A 185 -10.67 3.99 -39.94
N ARG A 186 -10.50 3.24 -38.83
CA ARG A 186 -11.33 3.38 -37.62
C ARG A 186 -11.22 4.78 -37.01
N LEU A 187 -10.00 5.31 -36.87
CA LEU A 187 -9.78 6.66 -36.33
C LEU A 187 -10.35 7.76 -37.22
N GLN A 188 -10.15 7.69 -38.55
CA GLN A 188 -10.72 8.65 -39.51
C GLN A 188 -12.26 8.67 -39.46
N LYS A 189 -12.91 7.53 -39.22
CA LYS A 189 -14.37 7.44 -39.03
C LYS A 189 -14.83 7.97 -37.66
N ALA A 190 -14.01 7.81 -36.61
CA ALA A 190 -14.30 8.39 -35.31
C ALA A 190 -14.20 9.92 -35.33
N ILE A 191 -13.20 10.46 -36.03
CA ILE A 191 -13.04 11.90 -36.29
C ILE A 191 -14.24 12.43 -37.09
N SER A 192 -14.67 11.72 -38.14
CA SER A 192 -15.80 12.18 -38.98
C SER A 192 -17.17 12.16 -38.29
N VAL A 193 -17.29 11.55 -37.10
CA VAL A 193 -18.47 11.67 -36.21
C VAL A 193 -18.25 12.59 -35.00
N GLY A 194 -17.17 13.38 -34.98
CA GLY A 194 -16.98 14.50 -34.05
C GLY A 194 -15.95 14.30 -32.91
N ALA A 195 -15.12 13.26 -32.97
CA ALA A 195 -13.99 13.13 -32.06
C ALA A 195 -12.95 14.24 -32.28
N ASP A 196 -12.42 14.79 -31.19
CA ASP A 196 -11.55 15.96 -31.17
C ASP A 196 -10.05 15.62 -31.32
N VAL A 197 -9.66 14.42 -30.89
CA VAL A 197 -8.27 13.92 -30.81
C VAL A 197 -8.27 12.44 -31.16
N ALA A 198 -7.23 11.97 -31.86
CA ALA A 198 -7.05 10.55 -32.15
C ALA A 198 -5.97 9.90 -31.28
N PHE A 199 -6.11 8.62 -30.98
CA PHE A 199 -5.16 7.85 -30.17
C PHE A 199 -5.02 6.43 -30.76
N LEU A 200 -3.87 6.16 -31.37
CA LEU A 200 -3.48 4.82 -31.85
C LEU A 200 -2.64 4.13 -30.78
N GLU A 201 -3.16 3.07 -30.17
CA GLU A 201 -2.44 2.34 -29.12
C GLU A 201 -1.42 1.35 -29.69
N GLY A 202 -0.29 1.19 -28.99
CA GLY A 202 0.60 0.04 -29.19
C GLY A 202 1.42 0.05 -30.48
N MET A 203 1.73 1.24 -31.02
CA MET A 203 2.68 1.41 -32.12
C MET A 203 4.05 0.85 -31.71
N THR A 204 4.64 -0.02 -32.54
CA THR A 204 5.88 -0.75 -32.24
C THR A 204 7.12 -0.16 -32.90
N THR A 205 6.95 0.86 -33.75
CA THR A 205 8.04 1.47 -34.53
C THR A 205 7.93 2.98 -34.58
N MET A 206 9.09 3.64 -34.65
CA MET A 206 9.15 5.10 -34.83
C MET A 206 8.44 5.58 -36.10
N GLU A 207 8.44 4.80 -37.18
CA GLU A 207 7.79 5.23 -38.43
C GLU A 207 6.26 5.19 -38.33
N GLN A 208 5.67 4.25 -37.58
CA GLN A 208 4.23 4.30 -37.25
C GLN A 208 3.88 5.58 -36.48
N CYS A 209 4.72 5.99 -35.51
CA CYS A 209 4.55 7.27 -34.79
C CYS A 209 4.65 8.50 -35.71
N ARG A 210 5.42 8.44 -36.80
CA ARG A 210 5.46 9.52 -37.81
C ARG A 210 4.25 9.50 -38.74
N SER A 211 3.85 8.32 -39.19
CA SER A 211 2.74 8.14 -40.12
C SER A 211 1.40 8.47 -39.48
N VAL A 212 1.15 8.08 -38.22
CA VAL A 212 -0.16 8.34 -37.57
C VAL A 212 -0.47 9.83 -37.46
N CYS A 213 0.56 10.65 -37.19
CA CYS A 213 0.43 12.10 -37.21
C CYS A 213 0.11 12.59 -38.63
N ALA A 214 0.81 12.10 -39.65
CA ALA A 214 0.61 12.49 -41.04
C ALA A 214 -0.77 12.09 -41.61
N ASP A 215 -1.22 10.87 -41.35
CA ASP A 215 -2.41 10.25 -41.95
C ASP A 215 -3.74 10.70 -41.29
N LEU A 216 -3.65 11.33 -40.11
CA LEU A 216 -4.78 11.89 -39.35
C LEU A 216 -4.82 13.43 -39.36
N ALA A 217 -3.96 14.07 -40.16
CA ALA A 217 -3.92 15.52 -40.35
C ALA A 217 -5.31 16.11 -40.70
N PRO A 218 -5.73 17.24 -40.11
CA PRO A 218 -5.01 18.11 -39.16
C PRO A 218 -5.32 17.80 -37.68
N THR A 219 -5.90 16.64 -37.37
CA THR A 219 -6.37 16.28 -36.02
C THR A 219 -5.19 16.07 -35.06
N PRO A 220 -5.24 16.56 -33.80
CA PRO A 220 -4.25 16.22 -32.79
C PRO A 220 -4.20 14.70 -32.54
N VAL A 221 -2.99 14.18 -32.33
CA VAL A 221 -2.75 12.77 -32.00
C VAL A 221 -2.13 12.65 -30.61
N LEU A 222 -2.72 11.80 -29.77
CA LEU A 222 -2.16 11.41 -28.46
C LEU A 222 -1.20 10.23 -28.66
N LEU A 223 0.03 10.38 -28.15
CA LEU A 223 1.05 9.34 -28.14
C LEU A 223 1.22 8.79 -26.72
N ASN A 224 0.99 7.49 -26.52
CA ASN A 224 1.05 6.86 -25.20
C ASN A 224 2.45 6.27 -24.94
N MET A 225 3.21 6.92 -24.06
CA MET A 225 4.58 6.51 -23.71
C MET A 225 4.58 5.73 -22.38
N VAL A 226 4.34 4.42 -22.47
CA VAL A 226 4.46 3.50 -21.33
C VAL A 226 5.84 2.87 -21.33
N ALA A 227 6.70 3.34 -20.42
CA ALA A 227 8.07 2.83 -20.26
C ALA A 227 8.10 1.31 -20.03
N GLY A 228 8.87 0.60 -20.85
CA GLY A 228 8.92 -0.87 -20.86
C GLY A 228 7.73 -1.56 -21.52
N GLY A 229 6.84 -0.81 -22.19
CA GLY A 229 5.78 -1.35 -23.05
C GLY A 229 6.30 -1.73 -24.45
N ILE A 230 5.37 -1.98 -25.39
CA ILE A 230 5.72 -2.28 -26.79
C ILE A 230 6.00 -1.04 -27.65
N THR A 231 5.83 0.17 -27.10
CA THR A 231 6.06 1.43 -27.80
C THR A 231 7.49 1.92 -27.55
N PRO A 232 8.24 2.31 -28.60
CA PRO A 232 9.58 2.88 -28.42
C PRO A 232 9.54 4.13 -27.53
N ASP A 233 10.40 4.19 -26.51
CA ASP A 233 10.51 5.35 -25.62
C ASP A 233 10.88 6.61 -26.42
N LEU A 234 10.08 7.69 -26.25
CA LEU A 234 10.29 8.99 -26.87
C LEU A 234 10.43 10.09 -25.81
N SER A 235 11.38 11.00 -26.01
CA SER A 235 11.41 12.25 -25.26
C SER A 235 10.27 13.19 -25.69
N ALA A 236 9.91 14.13 -24.82
CA ALA A 236 8.91 15.15 -25.12
C ALA A 236 9.32 16.05 -26.31
N ASP A 237 10.62 16.31 -26.47
CA ASP A 237 11.15 17.08 -27.60
C ASP A 237 11.01 16.32 -28.93
N GLU A 238 11.32 15.03 -28.95
CA GLU A 238 11.15 14.21 -30.16
C GLU A 238 9.68 14.08 -30.56
N ALA A 239 8.78 13.89 -29.59
CA ALA A 239 7.33 13.91 -29.82
C ALA A 239 6.86 15.27 -30.38
N ALA A 240 7.38 16.38 -29.84
CA ALA A 240 7.11 17.72 -30.37
C ALA A 240 7.65 17.94 -31.79
N GLU A 241 8.83 17.40 -32.12
CA GLU A 241 9.39 17.45 -33.49
C GLU A 241 8.57 16.64 -34.51
N LEU A 242 7.91 15.54 -34.10
CA LEU A 242 6.92 14.87 -34.98
C LEU A 242 5.76 15.83 -35.32
N GLY A 243 5.28 16.59 -34.33
CA GLY A 243 4.25 17.62 -34.51
C GLY A 243 4.70 18.84 -35.32
N LYS A 244 5.99 19.21 -35.29
CA LYS A 244 6.53 20.32 -36.10
C LYS A 244 6.83 19.90 -37.54
N ALA A 245 7.34 18.69 -37.75
CA ALA A 245 7.56 18.13 -39.09
C ALA A 245 6.26 18.06 -39.90
N GLN A 246 5.12 17.81 -39.23
CA GLN A 246 3.78 17.94 -39.77
C GLN A 246 3.51 19.34 -40.35
N MET A 247 3.70 20.38 -39.54
CA MET A 247 3.45 21.78 -39.95
C MET A 247 4.33 22.18 -41.15
N GLN A 248 5.59 21.73 -41.18
CA GLN A 248 6.48 21.98 -42.30
C GLN A 248 5.99 21.28 -43.59
N ARG A 249 5.48 20.04 -43.50
CA ARG A 249 4.85 19.33 -44.64
C ARG A 249 3.57 20.01 -45.11
N GLU A 250 2.70 20.50 -44.21
CA GLU A 250 1.52 21.29 -44.58
C GLU A 250 1.93 22.56 -45.35
N ILE A 251 2.89 23.32 -44.80
CA ILE A 251 3.43 24.54 -45.41
C ILE A 251 4.03 24.26 -46.79
N ASP A 252 4.80 23.18 -46.95
CA ASP A 252 5.42 22.85 -48.23
C ASP A 252 4.45 22.26 -49.25
N ASN A 253 3.38 21.57 -48.83
CA ASN A 253 2.28 21.20 -49.72
C ASN A 253 1.45 22.42 -50.15
N LEU A 254 1.20 23.39 -49.26
CA LEU A 254 0.54 24.66 -49.62
C LEU A 254 1.42 25.50 -50.57
N ARG A 255 2.74 25.57 -50.33
CA ARG A 255 3.71 26.17 -51.26
C ARG A 255 3.70 25.46 -52.61
N ARG A 256 3.68 24.12 -52.63
CA ARG A 256 3.60 23.32 -53.87
C ARG A 256 2.28 23.53 -54.61
N GLN A 257 1.14 23.63 -53.90
CA GLN A 257 -0.15 23.97 -54.51
C GLN A 257 -0.17 25.39 -55.09
N ALA A 258 0.39 26.38 -54.39
CA ALA A 258 0.55 27.74 -54.89
C ALA A 258 1.50 27.80 -56.11
N GLN A 259 2.59 27.02 -56.11
CA GLN A 259 3.49 26.87 -57.25
C GLN A 259 2.80 26.20 -58.45
N LEU A 260 1.96 25.18 -58.23
CA LEU A 260 1.17 24.52 -59.27
C LEU A 260 0.11 25.45 -59.88
N GLN A 261 -0.51 26.33 -59.06
CA GLN A 261 -1.39 27.38 -59.55
C GLN A 261 -0.62 28.45 -60.35
N ALA A 262 0.58 28.83 -59.92
CA ALA A 262 1.44 29.75 -60.67
C ALA A 262 2.02 29.15 -61.96
N HIS A 263 2.23 27.82 -62.03
CA HIS A 263 2.79 27.13 -63.18
C HIS A 263 1.85 27.02 -64.40
N HIS A 264 0.58 27.41 -64.28
CA HIS A 264 -0.27 27.62 -65.46
C HIS A 264 0.14 28.83 -66.30
N SER A 265 1.13 29.62 -65.86
CA SER A 265 1.66 30.77 -66.59
C SER A 265 3.19 30.87 -66.53
N THR A 266 3.91 29.92 -67.17
CA THR A 266 5.12 30.15 -68.00
C THR A 266 5.60 28.83 -68.61
N VAL A 267 5.97 28.84 -69.90
CA VAL A 267 6.64 27.73 -70.59
C VAL A 267 7.97 28.22 -71.14
N LEU A 268 9.10 27.62 -70.72
CA LEU A 268 10.36 27.40 -71.49
C LEU A 268 11.52 27.02 -70.55
N ASN A 269 12.31 26.00 -70.97
CA ASN A 269 13.67 25.65 -70.55
C ASN A 269 13.90 25.27 -69.05
N GLU A 270 14.88 24.44 -68.65
CA GLU A 270 15.94 23.71 -69.38
C GLU A 270 16.30 22.38 -68.68
N ASN A 271 17.22 21.59 -69.25
CA ASN A 271 17.58 20.24 -68.77
C ASN A 271 18.62 20.22 -67.64
N ILE A 272 18.67 19.12 -66.86
CA ILE A 272 19.90 18.41 -66.44
C ILE A 272 19.57 16.97 -65.98
N GLN A 273 20.52 16.04 -66.11
CA GLN A 273 20.38 14.61 -65.77
C GLN A 273 21.44 14.18 -64.74
N ALA A 274 21.13 13.15 -63.95
CA ALA A 274 22.13 12.25 -63.35
C ALA A 274 21.53 10.86 -63.06
N ILE A 275 22.31 9.79 -63.23
CA ILE A 275 21.97 8.39 -62.96
C ILE A 275 23.19 7.74 -62.32
N TYR A 276 23.03 6.90 -61.28
CA TYR A 276 24.00 5.85 -60.95
C TYR A 276 23.32 4.56 -60.47
N LEU A 277 24.07 3.45 -60.53
CA LEU A 277 23.58 2.06 -60.51
C LEU A 277 24.20 1.23 -59.35
N SER A 278 23.85 -0.05 -59.28
CA SER A 278 23.82 -0.90 -58.08
C SER A 278 24.92 -1.97 -57.95
N SER A 279 25.27 -2.33 -56.69
CA SER A 279 25.72 -3.68 -56.24
C SER A 279 27.13 -4.15 -56.71
N PRO A 280 27.71 -5.31 -56.26
CA PRO A 280 27.19 -6.42 -55.42
C PRO A 280 28.10 -6.91 -54.24
N SER A 281 28.04 -8.22 -53.91
CA SER A 281 28.28 -8.94 -52.63
C SER A 281 29.37 -10.04 -52.64
N GLU A 282 29.77 -10.62 -51.47
CA GLU A 282 30.12 -12.06 -51.17
C GLU A 282 30.53 -12.25 -49.66
N GLN A 283 30.17 -13.30 -48.85
CA GLN A 283 30.52 -14.76 -48.72
C GLN A 283 31.94 -15.07 -48.13
N VAL A 284 32.30 -16.10 -47.32
CA VAL A 284 31.75 -17.30 -46.57
C VAL A 284 32.89 -17.76 -45.54
N ALA A 285 32.90 -18.66 -44.52
CA ALA A 285 32.19 -19.85 -43.94
C ALA A 285 32.23 -19.82 -42.35
N HIS A 286 31.89 -20.78 -41.44
CA HIS A 286 31.50 -22.23 -41.35
C HIS A 286 32.58 -23.29 -40.93
N GLU A 287 32.53 -23.89 -39.70
CA GLU A 287 33.11 -25.22 -39.28
C GLU A 287 32.69 -25.69 -37.82
N ASP A 288 32.95 -26.97 -37.44
CA ASP A 288 32.35 -27.76 -36.31
C ASP A 288 33.24 -27.93 -35.03
N ASP A 289 33.07 -28.80 -33.99
CA ASP A 289 32.94 -30.29 -33.88
C ASP A 289 32.49 -30.79 -32.44
N VAL A 290 32.66 -32.09 -32.07
CA VAL A 290 31.81 -32.89 -31.10
C VAL A 290 32.53 -33.64 -29.94
N GLY A 291 31.83 -33.86 -28.80
CA GLY A 291 31.98 -35.01 -27.85
C GLY A 291 32.78 -34.78 -26.55
N ASP A 292 32.77 -35.63 -25.50
CA ASP A 292 31.86 -36.70 -24.99
C ASP A 292 32.22 -37.00 -23.49
N SER A 293 31.42 -37.82 -22.76
CA SER A 293 31.58 -38.59 -21.48
C SER A 293 32.77 -38.31 -20.49
N ASP A 294 32.69 -38.50 -19.16
CA ASP A 294 32.11 -39.60 -18.34
C ASP A 294 31.91 -39.18 -16.85
N THR A 295 31.16 -39.94 -16.05
CA THR A 295 30.79 -39.63 -14.64
C THR A 295 31.41 -40.57 -13.60
N ARG A 296 31.98 -40.04 -12.50
CA ARG A 296 32.27 -40.82 -11.26
C ARG A 296 32.05 -40.00 -9.98
N HIS A 297 31.32 -40.57 -9.02
CA HIS A 297 31.21 -40.04 -7.67
C HIS A 297 32.42 -40.44 -6.79
N GLN A 298 32.76 -39.58 -5.84
CA GLN A 298 33.42 -39.94 -4.57
C GLN A 298 32.69 -39.25 -3.43
N GLN A 299 32.74 -39.82 -2.22
CA GLN A 299 31.95 -39.39 -1.07
C GLN A 299 32.80 -38.47 -0.17
N GLU A 300 32.33 -37.25 0.11
CA GLU A 300 32.98 -36.34 1.08
C GLU A 300 32.82 -36.85 2.53
N THR A 301 33.68 -36.35 3.42
CA THR A 301 33.84 -36.83 4.80
C THR A 301 33.25 -35.86 5.83
N ILE A 302 33.07 -36.35 7.06
CA ILE A 302 32.45 -35.60 8.17
C ILE A 302 33.23 -34.31 8.51
N GLU A 303 34.55 -34.25 8.23
CA GLU A 303 35.37 -33.07 8.47
C GLU A 303 35.06 -31.92 7.49
N ASP A 304 34.62 -32.22 6.26
CA ASP A 304 34.28 -31.24 5.23
C ASP A 304 32.99 -30.46 5.59
N GLN A 305 32.05 -31.12 6.29
CA GLN A 305 30.84 -30.49 6.83
C GLN A 305 31.17 -29.44 7.90
N ALA A 306 32.22 -29.65 8.69
CA ALA A 306 32.68 -28.67 9.70
C ALA A 306 33.37 -27.46 9.07
N ALA A 307 33.98 -27.61 7.88
CA ALA A 307 34.62 -26.52 7.16
C ALA A 307 33.62 -25.48 6.60
N ARG A 308 32.46 -25.95 6.10
CA ARG A 308 31.39 -25.08 5.54
C ARG A 308 30.80 -24.06 6.53
N LEU A 309 31.04 -24.22 7.84
CA LEU A 309 30.59 -23.29 8.89
C LEU A 309 31.47 -22.04 9.08
N ARG A 310 32.65 -21.95 8.46
CA ARG A 310 33.49 -20.74 8.51
C ARG A 310 33.14 -19.73 7.43
N LYS A 311 31.98 -19.09 7.58
CA LYS A 311 31.65 -17.83 6.89
C LYS A 311 32.69 -16.75 7.23
N GLY A 312 32.96 -15.86 6.28
CA GLY A 312 34.04 -14.87 6.40
C GLY A 312 33.82 -13.85 7.53
N LEU A 313 34.91 -13.23 7.99
CA LEU A 313 34.86 -12.13 8.96
C LEU A 313 33.87 -11.05 8.48
N THR A 314 33.01 -10.59 9.38
CA THR A 314 32.12 -9.44 9.10
C THR A 314 32.96 -8.23 8.73
N ILE A 315 32.63 -7.59 7.62
CA ILE A 315 33.37 -6.46 7.07
C ILE A 315 32.71 -5.18 7.60
N PRO A 316 33.48 -4.16 8.06
CA PRO A 316 32.94 -2.84 8.39
C PRO A 316 32.07 -2.27 7.25
N ARG A 317 31.05 -1.49 7.63
CA ARG A 317 30.07 -0.89 6.69
C ARG A 317 29.86 0.57 7.03
N SER A 318 29.51 1.36 6.01
CA SER A 318 29.22 2.78 6.17
C SER A 318 27.95 3.22 5.44
N ILE A 319 27.29 4.25 5.98
CA ILE A 319 26.08 4.86 5.43
C ILE A 319 26.10 6.37 5.72
N ASP A 320 26.09 7.21 4.68
CA ASP A 320 26.08 8.67 4.80
C ASP A 320 27.12 9.21 5.83
N GLY A 321 28.38 8.84 5.62
CA GLY A 321 29.51 9.26 6.45
C GLY A 321 29.62 8.61 7.84
N LEU A 322 28.62 7.84 8.29
CA LEU A 322 28.71 7.02 9.51
C LEU A 322 29.36 5.68 9.17
N GLU A 323 30.53 5.38 9.74
CA GLU A 323 31.18 4.06 9.66
C GLU A 323 30.89 3.24 10.93
N LEU A 324 30.61 1.94 10.78
CA LEU A 324 30.48 0.99 11.88
C LEU A 324 31.50 -0.15 11.75
N GLU A 325 32.17 -0.42 12.87
CA GLU A 325 33.13 -1.50 13.06
C GLU A 325 32.41 -2.87 13.08
N SER A 326 33.11 -3.92 12.63
CA SER A 326 32.53 -5.25 12.42
C SER A 326 31.90 -5.87 13.67
N TYR A 327 32.54 -5.77 14.83
CA TYR A 327 32.00 -6.31 16.08
C TYR A 327 30.67 -5.62 16.49
N LYS A 328 30.49 -4.33 16.20
CA LYS A 328 29.23 -3.61 16.45
C LYS A 328 28.11 -4.12 15.53
N ILE A 329 28.45 -4.47 14.28
CA ILE A 329 27.54 -5.10 13.33
C ILE A 329 27.13 -6.48 13.85
N ASP A 330 28.11 -7.33 14.22
CA ASP A 330 27.89 -8.68 14.73
C ASP A 330 27.03 -8.69 16.01
N ASP A 331 27.36 -7.86 17.01
CA ASP A 331 26.60 -7.74 18.26
C ASP A 331 25.15 -7.31 18.01
N CYS A 332 24.93 -6.33 17.11
CA CYS A 332 23.58 -5.88 16.77
C CYS A 332 22.78 -6.96 16.04
N PHE A 333 23.42 -7.71 15.13
CA PHE A 333 22.78 -8.84 14.44
C PHE A 333 22.44 -9.98 15.42
N LEU A 334 23.34 -10.29 16.37
CA LEU A 334 23.08 -11.26 17.43
C LEU A 334 21.91 -10.83 18.32
N LEU A 335 21.83 -9.55 18.72
CA LEU A 335 20.68 -9.01 19.45
C LEU A 335 19.38 -9.11 18.64
N PHE A 336 19.42 -8.79 17.35
CA PHE A 336 18.26 -8.92 16.45
C PHE A 336 17.74 -10.36 16.39
N PHE A 337 18.59 -11.32 16.03
CA PHE A 337 18.15 -12.71 15.83
C PHE A 337 17.78 -13.43 17.13
N LYS A 338 18.42 -13.09 18.25
CA LYS A 338 18.11 -13.67 19.56
C LYS A 338 16.72 -13.27 20.10
N HIS A 339 16.30 -12.02 19.86
CA HIS A 339 15.16 -11.41 20.57
C HIS A 339 14.05 -10.84 19.67
N TYR A 340 14.39 -10.23 18.53
CA TYR A 340 13.43 -9.53 17.68
C TYR A 340 12.90 -10.42 16.56
N PHE A 341 13.77 -11.21 15.93
CA PHE A 341 13.39 -12.19 14.89
C PHE A 341 12.27 -13.13 15.36
N LYS A 342 12.33 -13.58 16.62
CA LYS A 342 11.30 -14.42 17.28
C LYS A 342 9.90 -13.78 17.42
N ILE A 343 9.74 -12.53 17.01
CA ILE A 343 8.49 -11.76 17.09
C ILE A 343 8.12 -11.20 15.70
N LEU A 344 8.93 -11.42 14.67
CA LEU A 344 8.61 -11.16 13.26
C LEU A 344 9.63 -11.84 12.30
N PRO A 345 9.55 -13.15 12.03
CA PRO A 345 10.59 -13.95 11.35
C PRO A 345 10.58 -13.79 9.82
N ILE A 346 10.52 -12.55 9.33
CA ILE A 346 10.37 -12.24 7.90
C ILE A 346 11.70 -12.11 7.14
N VAL A 347 12.80 -12.65 7.69
CA VAL A 347 14.17 -12.63 7.14
C VAL A 347 14.88 -13.95 7.44
N ASP A 348 15.89 -14.36 6.68
CA ASP A 348 16.55 -15.66 6.87
C ASP A 348 17.72 -15.59 7.88
N GLN A 349 17.49 -16.10 9.09
CA GLN A 349 18.48 -16.12 10.19
C GLN A 349 19.75 -16.96 9.93
N ARG A 350 19.80 -17.74 8.85
CA ARG A 350 21.00 -18.55 8.48
C ARG A 350 22.07 -17.71 7.78
N ASN A 351 21.72 -16.47 7.39
CA ASN A 351 22.61 -15.56 6.69
C ASN A 351 23.34 -14.61 7.62
N ASP A 352 24.58 -14.32 7.25
CA ASP A 352 25.52 -13.47 7.97
C ASP A 352 25.37 -11.98 7.58
N PRO A 353 25.99 -11.05 8.33
CA PRO A 353 25.83 -9.63 8.05
C PRO A 353 26.39 -9.19 6.68
N ASN A 354 27.42 -9.88 6.16
CA ASN A 354 27.94 -9.59 4.81
C ASN A 354 26.90 -9.94 3.75
N TRP A 355 26.32 -11.16 3.82
CA TRP A 355 25.23 -11.58 2.93
C TRP A 355 24.02 -10.64 3.00
N PHE A 356 23.62 -10.21 4.20
CA PHE A 356 22.48 -9.29 4.34
C PHE A 356 22.73 -7.93 3.68
N TYR A 357 23.97 -7.42 3.72
CA TYR A 357 24.33 -6.18 3.05
C TYR A 357 24.27 -6.30 1.52
N GLU A 358 24.72 -7.42 0.97
CA GLU A 358 24.67 -7.72 -0.46
C GLU A 358 23.24 -8.03 -0.95
N TYR A 359 22.45 -8.71 -0.13
CA TYR A 359 21.04 -8.98 -0.38
C TYR A 359 20.22 -7.70 -0.41
N SER A 360 20.34 -6.83 0.60
CA SER A 360 19.74 -5.50 0.59
C SER A 360 20.34 -4.61 1.68
N PRO A 361 21.00 -3.50 1.33
CA PRO A 361 21.45 -2.51 2.31
C PRO A 361 20.32 -2.02 3.22
N LEU A 362 19.09 -1.89 2.70
CA LEU A 362 17.92 -1.51 3.49
C LEU A 362 17.62 -2.53 4.59
N VAL A 363 17.58 -3.83 4.26
CA VAL A 363 17.30 -4.90 5.22
C VAL A 363 18.44 -5.00 6.24
N PHE A 364 19.70 -4.94 5.79
CA PHE A 364 20.87 -4.91 6.66
C PHE A 364 20.83 -3.77 7.69
N TRP A 365 20.64 -2.53 7.23
CA TRP A 365 20.63 -1.38 8.13
C TRP A 365 19.37 -1.34 9.01
N THR A 366 18.26 -1.92 8.56
CA THR A 366 17.05 -2.11 9.40
C THR A 366 17.28 -3.12 10.52
N ILE A 367 17.89 -4.28 10.23
CA ILE A 367 18.28 -5.28 11.24
C ILE A 367 19.22 -4.66 12.27
N LEU A 368 20.26 -3.95 11.82
CA LEU A 368 21.23 -3.29 12.69
C LEU A 368 20.58 -2.21 13.56
N ALA A 369 19.73 -1.36 12.95
CA ALA A 369 18.96 -0.36 13.68
C ALA A 369 18.08 -0.97 14.78
N ILE A 370 17.44 -2.12 14.54
CA ILE A 370 16.57 -2.77 15.53
C ILE A 370 17.40 -3.47 16.61
N GLY A 371 18.49 -4.14 16.26
CA GLY A 371 19.44 -4.74 17.21
C GLY A 371 20.04 -3.70 18.17
N SER A 372 20.45 -2.54 17.64
CA SER A 372 21.12 -1.47 18.41
C SER A 372 20.26 -0.84 19.52
N ARG A 373 18.93 -1.03 19.52
CA ARG A 373 17.98 -0.38 20.47
C ARG A 373 18.23 -0.68 21.94
N LYS A 374 18.96 -1.77 22.24
CA LYS A 374 19.37 -2.18 23.59
C LYS A 374 20.85 -2.61 23.61
N TYR A 375 21.67 -2.05 22.72
CA TYR A 375 23.11 -2.32 22.68
C TYR A 375 23.84 -1.45 23.70
N GLU A 376 24.23 -2.04 24.83
CA GLU A 376 24.77 -1.31 25.98
C GLU A 376 26.20 -0.77 25.77
N GLN A 377 26.98 -1.35 24.84
CA GLN A 377 28.36 -0.93 24.58
C GLN A 377 28.44 0.42 23.86
N ASP A 378 27.47 0.72 22.99
CA ASP A 378 27.36 1.99 22.27
C ASP A 378 25.88 2.36 22.04
N PRO A 379 25.24 3.05 23.00
CA PRO A 379 23.84 3.47 22.88
C PRO A 379 23.63 4.58 21.83
N THR A 380 24.69 5.15 21.25
CA THR A 380 24.59 6.25 20.28
C THR A 380 24.29 5.77 18.86
N ILE A 381 24.49 4.48 18.56
CA ILE A 381 24.24 3.89 17.23
C ILE A 381 22.81 4.16 16.76
N LEU A 382 21.80 3.92 17.61
CA LEU A 382 20.39 4.13 17.22
C LEU A 382 20.10 5.61 16.87
N GLU A 383 20.77 6.55 17.53
CA GLU A 383 20.57 7.98 17.33
C GLU A 383 21.23 8.49 16.04
N THR A 384 22.44 8.02 15.76
CA THR A 384 23.22 8.40 14.58
C THR A 384 22.69 7.73 13.30
N LEU A 385 22.26 6.46 13.41
CA LEU A 385 21.76 5.62 12.30
C LEU A 385 20.30 5.88 11.94
N GLY A 386 19.44 6.22 12.92
CA GLY A 386 17.99 6.38 12.69
C GLY A 386 17.61 7.33 11.53
N PRO A 387 18.21 8.53 11.44
CA PRO A 387 17.99 9.43 10.29
C PRO A 387 18.44 8.84 8.95
N ARG A 388 19.58 8.10 8.93
CA ARG A 388 20.10 7.45 7.71
C ARG A 388 19.15 6.37 7.20
N VAL A 389 18.73 5.47 8.11
CA VAL A 389 17.79 4.40 7.76
C VAL A 389 16.44 4.96 7.34
N THR A 390 15.97 6.04 7.97
CA THR A 390 14.75 6.73 7.55
C THR A 390 14.87 7.26 6.12
N ALA A 391 15.98 7.94 5.78
CA ALA A 391 16.22 8.44 4.41
C ALA A 391 16.32 7.30 3.37
N LEU A 392 17.10 6.25 3.67
CA LEU A 392 17.23 5.07 2.81
C LEU A 392 15.88 4.35 2.61
N THR A 393 15.05 4.29 3.65
CA THR A 393 13.71 3.70 3.59
C THR A 393 12.80 4.50 2.65
N MET A 394 12.76 5.83 2.79
CA MET A 394 11.96 6.70 1.92
C MET A 394 12.42 6.63 0.46
N GLN A 395 13.72 6.53 0.20
CA GLN A 395 14.25 6.29 -1.15
C GLN A 395 13.81 4.92 -1.70
N SER A 396 13.82 3.88 -0.86
CA SER A 396 13.46 2.51 -1.25
C SER A 396 11.97 2.36 -1.57
N MET A 397 11.08 3.16 -0.94
CA MET A 397 9.64 3.19 -1.29
C MET A 397 9.37 3.54 -2.76
N LEU A 398 10.28 4.27 -3.41
CA LEU A 398 10.15 4.69 -4.81
C LEU A 398 10.65 3.63 -5.81
N ASN A 399 11.34 2.59 -5.33
CA ASN A 399 11.93 1.54 -6.17
C ASN A 399 10.92 0.40 -6.42
N ARG A 400 10.55 0.18 -7.68
CA ARG A 400 9.56 -0.85 -8.07
C ARG A 400 10.14 -2.27 -8.13
N HIS A 401 11.46 -2.43 -8.25
CA HIS A 401 12.09 -3.73 -8.51
C HIS A 401 12.39 -4.51 -7.22
N GLU A 402 12.65 -3.83 -6.10
CA GLU A 402 13.07 -4.44 -4.83
C GLU A 402 11.92 -4.57 -3.80
N HIS A 403 10.68 -4.76 -4.27
CA HIS A 403 9.47 -4.67 -3.44
C HIS A 403 9.48 -5.61 -2.23
N MET A 404 9.94 -6.87 -2.35
CA MET A 404 9.97 -7.81 -1.21
C MET A 404 10.90 -7.33 -0.09
N LYS A 405 12.11 -6.88 -0.44
CA LYS A 405 13.14 -6.33 0.48
C LYS A 405 12.64 -5.06 1.18
N THR A 406 11.90 -4.24 0.43
CA THR A 406 11.26 -3.03 0.93
C THR A 406 10.15 -3.37 1.91
N ILE A 407 9.22 -4.29 1.57
CA ILE A 407 8.15 -4.74 2.46
C ILE A 407 8.72 -5.31 3.76
N GLN A 408 9.72 -6.21 3.70
CA GLN A 408 10.38 -6.76 4.90
C GLN A 408 10.85 -5.65 5.85
N SER A 409 11.58 -4.67 5.32
CA SER A 409 12.12 -3.56 6.11
C SER A 409 11.03 -2.62 6.65
N LEU A 410 9.99 -2.33 5.86
CA LEU A 410 8.85 -1.52 6.30
C LEU A 410 8.11 -2.18 7.47
N LEU A 411 7.84 -3.48 7.40
CA LEU A 411 7.15 -4.20 8.48
C LEU A 411 7.99 -4.28 9.77
N LEU A 412 9.29 -4.53 9.65
CA LEU A 412 10.23 -4.48 10.78
C LEU A 412 10.24 -3.09 11.45
N LEU A 413 10.30 -2.01 10.67
CA LEU A 413 10.28 -0.64 11.20
C LEU A 413 8.90 -0.19 11.73
N CYS A 414 7.80 -0.84 11.34
CA CYS A 414 6.48 -0.62 11.93
C CYS A 414 6.30 -1.35 13.26
N ALA A 415 6.90 -2.55 13.42
CA ALA A 415 6.95 -3.23 14.70
C ALA A 415 7.88 -2.52 15.70
N TRP A 416 9.02 -1.99 15.24
CA TRP A 416 10.03 -1.32 16.07
C TRP A 416 10.45 0.06 15.52
N PRO A 417 9.54 1.06 15.53
CA PRO A 417 9.82 2.41 15.05
C PRO A 417 10.91 3.10 15.88
N PHE A 418 11.60 4.08 15.28
CA PHE A 418 12.61 4.89 15.98
C PHE A 418 11.99 5.67 17.16
N PRO A 419 12.78 6.06 18.20
CA PRO A 419 12.26 6.82 19.33
C PRO A 419 11.72 8.18 18.87
N MET A 420 10.49 8.51 19.27
CA MET A 420 9.77 9.71 18.84
C MET A 420 9.46 10.67 19.99
N ASP A 421 9.54 11.97 19.69
CA ASP A 421 9.14 13.04 20.61
C ASP A 421 7.63 13.33 20.56
N THR A 422 6.94 12.99 19.47
CA THR A 422 5.48 13.16 19.33
C THR A 422 4.88 12.09 18.41
N MET A 423 3.60 11.76 18.61
CA MET A 423 2.85 10.91 17.66
C MET A 423 2.56 11.62 16.33
N MET A 424 2.81 12.93 16.23
CA MET A 424 2.71 13.67 14.95
C MET A 424 3.88 13.40 13.98
N THR A 425 4.98 12.80 14.46
CA THR A 425 6.13 12.36 13.65
C THR A 425 6.11 10.85 13.39
N ASP A 426 4.98 10.18 13.67
CA ASP A 426 4.82 8.74 13.49
C ASP A 426 4.57 8.38 12.02
N VAL A 427 5.63 7.90 11.37
CA VAL A 427 5.61 7.46 9.97
C VAL A 427 5.17 6.01 9.79
N SER A 428 4.97 5.23 10.87
CA SER A 428 4.63 3.80 10.74
C SER A 428 3.31 3.57 10.01
N LEU A 429 2.33 4.47 10.15
CA LEU A 429 1.07 4.38 9.40
C LEU A 429 1.23 4.61 7.87
N PRO A 430 1.88 5.70 7.40
CA PRO A 430 2.30 5.79 6.00
C PRO A 430 3.09 4.56 5.50
N MET A 431 4.01 4.04 6.32
CA MET A 431 4.83 2.88 5.99
C MET A 431 4.01 1.60 5.82
N THR A 432 2.98 1.36 6.64
CA THR A 432 2.06 0.22 6.45
C THR A 432 1.20 0.39 5.20
N GLY A 433 0.76 1.61 4.88
CA GLY A 433 0.07 1.90 3.61
C GLY A 433 0.92 1.54 2.38
N VAL A 434 2.21 1.93 2.38
CA VAL A 434 3.14 1.60 1.30
C VAL A 434 3.46 0.10 1.26
N ALA A 435 3.68 -0.55 2.41
CA ALA A 435 3.93 -1.99 2.47
C ALA A 435 2.75 -2.80 1.91
N MET A 436 1.52 -2.45 2.29
CA MET A 436 0.28 -3.04 1.77
C MET A 436 0.16 -2.84 0.26
N GLN A 437 0.36 -1.62 -0.24
CA GLN A 437 0.22 -1.32 -1.68
C GLN A 437 1.29 -2.03 -2.53
N LEU A 438 2.55 -2.09 -2.07
CA LEU A 438 3.61 -2.86 -2.72
C LEU A 438 3.30 -4.36 -2.73
N ALA A 439 2.73 -4.90 -1.65
CA ALA A 439 2.34 -6.31 -1.57
C ALA A 439 1.15 -6.64 -2.48
N LEU A 440 0.17 -5.73 -2.58
CA LEU A 440 -0.96 -5.83 -3.50
C LEU A 440 -0.52 -5.82 -4.97
N GLN A 441 0.22 -4.77 -5.38
CA GLN A 441 0.67 -4.58 -6.77
C GLN A 441 1.54 -5.73 -7.28
N ASN A 442 2.29 -6.40 -6.41
CA ASN A 442 3.14 -7.54 -6.76
C ASN A 442 2.48 -8.90 -6.53
N GLY A 443 1.16 -8.95 -6.26
CA GLY A 443 0.41 -10.21 -6.18
C GLY A 443 0.80 -11.11 -5.00
N LEU A 444 1.13 -10.55 -3.83
CA LEU A 444 1.41 -11.35 -2.63
C LEU A 444 0.12 -11.91 -1.99
N HIS A 445 -1.00 -11.22 -2.17
CA HIS A 445 -2.35 -11.62 -1.74
C HIS A 445 -2.98 -12.76 -2.56
N SER A 446 -2.43 -13.04 -3.75
CA SER A 446 -2.96 -14.03 -4.69
C SER A 446 -2.15 -15.32 -4.64
N PHE A 447 -2.69 -16.35 -3.97
CA PHE A 447 -2.11 -17.69 -4.01
C PHE A 447 -2.31 -18.33 -5.40
N GLY A 448 -1.34 -19.14 -5.84
CA GLY A 448 -1.37 -19.88 -7.11
C GLY A 448 -1.29 -19.07 -8.42
N ARG A 449 -1.58 -17.76 -8.41
CA ARG A 449 -1.69 -16.93 -9.63
C ARG A 449 -0.77 -15.71 -9.61
N ARG A 450 0.39 -15.80 -10.30
CA ARG A 450 1.41 -14.73 -10.36
C ARG A 450 1.59 -14.05 -11.72
N GLN A 451 1.24 -14.75 -12.80
CA GLN A 451 1.40 -14.20 -14.16
C GLN A 451 0.52 -12.94 -14.38
N ASP A 452 -0.56 -12.82 -13.61
CA ASP A 452 -1.49 -11.67 -13.65
C ASP A 452 -0.87 -10.36 -13.10
N PHE A 453 0.25 -10.44 -12.38
CA PHE A 453 0.93 -9.30 -11.74
C PHE A 453 2.35 -9.05 -12.27
N THR A 454 2.97 -10.02 -12.95
CA THR A 454 4.38 -9.97 -13.37
C THR A 454 4.63 -10.75 -14.65
N VAL A 455 5.48 -10.21 -15.54
CA VAL A 455 5.85 -10.87 -16.80
C VAL A 455 6.85 -12.00 -16.54
N HIS A 456 6.37 -13.25 -16.58
CA HIS A 456 7.15 -14.49 -16.48
C HIS A 456 8.10 -14.61 -15.27
N ILE A 457 7.58 -15.24 -14.21
CA ILE A 457 8.41 -15.76 -13.10
C ILE A 457 8.59 -17.27 -13.27
N ALA A 458 9.84 -17.77 -13.20
CA ALA A 458 10.12 -19.20 -13.10
C ALA A 458 9.68 -19.74 -11.73
N HIS A 459 8.99 -20.87 -11.71
CA HIS A 459 8.47 -21.48 -10.48
C HIS A 459 9.61 -21.87 -9.52
N ASN A 460 9.45 -21.55 -8.23
CA ASN A 460 10.43 -21.78 -7.19
C ASN A 460 9.70 -21.97 -5.86
N GLU A 461 9.45 -23.23 -5.48
CA GLU A 461 8.63 -23.66 -4.33
C GLU A 461 8.90 -22.87 -3.02
N LYS A 462 10.14 -22.40 -2.81
CA LYS A 462 10.51 -21.57 -1.65
C LYS A 462 10.05 -20.12 -1.75
N GLN A 463 10.11 -19.50 -2.93
CA GLN A 463 9.46 -18.21 -3.16
C GLN A 463 7.94 -18.34 -3.17
N ASP A 464 7.42 -19.48 -3.64
CA ASP A 464 6.00 -19.82 -3.63
C ASP A 464 5.41 -19.88 -2.20
N LEU A 465 6.15 -20.41 -1.22
CA LEU A 465 5.75 -20.40 0.20
C LEU A 465 6.13 -19.10 0.94
N PHE A 466 7.25 -18.46 0.61
CA PHE A 466 7.68 -17.20 1.23
C PHE A 466 6.63 -16.10 1.08
N ARG A 467 6.11 -15.92 -0.14
CA ARG A 467 5.24 -14.79 -0.51
C ARG A 467 3.91 -14.74 0.26
N PRO A 468 3.11 -15.81 0.39
CA PRO A 468 1.90 -15.80 1.19
C PRO A 468 2.16 -15.67 2.70
N ARG A 469 3.30 -16.16 3.20
CA ARG A 469 3.71 -15.93 4.60
C ARG A 469 4.01 -14.46 4.85
N LEU A 470 4.81 -13.82 3.99
CA LEU A 470 5.04 -12.37 4.05
C LEU A 470 3.75 -11.56 3.86
N TRP A 471 2.82 -12.01 3.00
CA TRP A 471 1.49 -11.40 2.88
C TRP A 471 0.73 -11.39 4.20
N SER A 472 0.64 -12.54 4.88
CA SER A 472 -0.10 -12.66 6.13
C SER A 472 0.51 -11.78 7.23
N HIS A 473 1.84 -11.76 7.38
CA HIS A 473 2.52 -10.83 8.28
C HIS A 473 2.31 -9.36 7.87
N CYS A 474 2.26 -9.04 6.57
CA CYS A 474 1.96 -7.71 6.06
C CYS A 474 0.56 -7.26 6.45
N LYS A 475 -0.47 -8.08 6.16
CA LYS A 475 -1.88 -7.82 6.52
C LYS A 475 -1.98 -7.52 8.02
N THR A 476 -1.48 -8.43 8.87
CA THR A 476 -1.60 -8.30 10.33
C THR A 476 -0.83 -7.12 10.91
N VAL A 477 0.42 -6.86 10.50
CA VAL A 477 1.18 -5.68 10.99
C VAL A 477 0.54 -4.37 10.53
N CYS A 478 -0.03 -4.32 9.31
CA CYS A 478 -0.75 -3.15 8.82
C CYS A 478 -2.06 -2.90 9.60
N GLN A 479 -2.82 -3.96 9.88
CA GLN A 479 -4.06 -3.89 10.65
C GLN A 479 -3.78 -3.46 12.10
N ILE A 480 -2.86 -4.14 12.77
CA ILE A 480 -2.47 -3.85 14.16
C ILE A 480 -1.93 -2.42 14.30
N THR A 481 -1.04 -1.97 13.41
CA THR A 481 -0.52 -0.59 13.41
C THR A 481 -1.64 0.45 13.27
N SER A 482 -2.65 0.17 12.45
CA SER A 482 -3.81 1.06 12.28
C SER A 482 -4.64 1.12 13.57
N ILE A 483 -4.97 -0.04 14.14
CA ILE A 483 -5.75 -0.19 15.39
C ILE A 483 -5.09 0.59 16.54
N VAL A 484 -3.78 0.43 16.75
CA VAL A 484 -3.07 1.10 17.87
C VAL A 484 -2.75 2.58 17.63
N ASN A 485 -2.97 3.10 16.42
CA ASN A 485 -3.00 4.54 16.13
C ASN A 485 -4.42 5.14 16.26
N GLY A 486 -5.43 4.31 16.55
CA GLY A 486 -6.82 4.71 16.65
C GLY A 486 -7.46 4.96 15.30
N LEU A 487 -7.10 4.17 14.29
CA LEU A 487 -7.64 4.26 12.93
C LEU A 487 -8.23 2.91 12.52
N GLN A 488 -9.19 2.97 11.59
CA GLN A 488 -9.79 1.76 11.04
C GLN A 488 -8.79 1.11 10.06
N PRO A 489 -8.51 -0.20 10.20
CA PRO A 489 -7.63 -0.89 9.26
C PRO A 489 -8.30 -1.05 7.88
N SER A 490 -7.50 -1.04 6.82
CA SER A 490 -7.96 -1.41 5.49
C SER A 490 -8.35 -2.89 5.45
N VAL A 491 -9.62 -3.19 5.21
CA VAL A 491 -10.08 -4.55 4.94
C VAL A 491 -9.73 -4.90 3.50
N VAL A 492 -8.96 -5.97 3.32
CA VAL A 492 -8.53 -6.49 2.01
C VAL A 492 -8.89 -7.96 1.96
N THR A 493 -9.78 -8.32 1.04
CA THR A 493 -10.11 -9.72 0.73
C THR A 493 -8.96 -10.36 -0.04
N ASP A 494 -8.56 -11.56 0.33
CA ASP A 494 -7.50 -12.30 -0.38
C ASP A 494 -7.81 -13.80 -0.56
N ALA A 495 -6.86 -14.56 -1.09
CA ALA A 495 -7.04 -15.99 -1.38
C ALA A 495 -7.31 -16.86 -0.15
N PHE A 496 -7.04 -16.38 1.07
CA PHE A 496 -7.29 -17.08 2.33
C PHE A 496 -8.68 -16.78 2.91
N ASP A 497 -9.43 -15.86 2.29
CA ASP A 497 -10.83 -15.52 2.63
C ASP A 497 -11.87 -16.37 1.86
N LEU A 498 -11.42 -17.41 1.16
CA LEU A 498 -12.25 -18.33 0.37
C LEU A 498 -12.86 -19.48 1.20
N PRO A 499 -13.91 -20.17 0.69
CA PRO A 499 -14.69 -21.14 1.47
C PRO A 499 -13.92 -22.37 1.98
N LEU A 500 -14.45 -22.99 3.04
CA LEU A 500 -13.95 -24.17 3.76
C LEU A 500 -13.21 -25.24 2.92
N ALA A 501 -13.68 -25.55 1.71
CA ALA A 501 -13.06 -26.54 0.83
C ALA A 501 -11.60 -26.20 0.42
N GLN A 502 -11.18 -24.94 0.52
CA GLN A 502 -9.82 -24.47 0.19
C GLN A 502 -8.98 -24.17 1.44
N GLN A 503 -9.56 -24.22 2.65
CA GLN A 503 -8.84 -23.89 3.90
C GLN A 503 -7.75 -24.92 4.23
N GLN A 504 -7.90 -26.19 3.82
CA GLN A 504 -6.89 -27.21 4.07
C GLN A 504 -5.57 -26.94 3.33
N GLU A 505 -5.63 -26.33 2.14
CA GLU A 505 -4.46 -25.92 1.37
C GLU A 505 -3.81 -24.67 2.01
N ALA A 506 -4.64 -23.68 2.38
CA ALA A 506 -4.21 -22.47 3.11
C ALA A 506 -3.48 -22.78 4.43
N LEU A 507 -3.99 -23.74 5.22
CA LEU A 507 -3.39 -24.20 6.47
C LEU A 507 -1.98 -24.77 6.28
N ASN A 508 -1.75 -25.53 5.20
CA ASN A 508 -0.42 -26.08 4.89
C ASN A 508 0.57 -24.98 4.49
N ILE A 509 0.11 -23.98 3.72
CA ILE A 509 0.95 -22.88 3.21
C ILE A 509 1.39 -21.95 4.34
N LEU A 510 0.43 -21.44 5.11
CA LEU A 510 0.70 -20.46 6.17
C LEU A 510 1.27 -21.11 7.44
N SER A 511 1.02 -22.40 7.68
CA SER A 511 1.00 -23.08 8.98
C SER A 511 -0.21 -22.69 9.86
N PRO A 512 -0.63 -23.54 10.82
CA PRO A 512 -1.87 -23.34 11.58
C PRO A 512 -1.94 -22.01 12.33
N ASP A 513 -0.86 -21.62 13.03
CA ASP A 513 -0.89 -20.44 13.89
C ASP A 513 -1.02 -19.13 13.08
N LEU A 514 -0.30 -19.03 11.95
CA LEU A 514 -0.40 -17.91 11.02
C LEU A 514 -1.72 -17.87 10.26
N PHE A 515 -2.33 -19.02 9.98
CA PHE A 515 -3.69 -19.07 9.41
C PHE A 515 -4.75 -18.59 10.41
N TRP A 516 -4.71 -19.08 11.66
CA TRP A 516 -5.72 -18.72 12.67
C TRP A 516 -5.58 -17.27 13.15
N ALA A 517 -4.34 -16.77 13.31
CA ALA A 517 -4.14 -15.37 13.62
C ALA A 517 -4.50 -14.42 12.46
N HIS A 518 -4.38 -14.87 11.21
CA HIS A 518 -4.90 -14.13 10.07
C HIS A 518 -6.44 -14.01 10.16
N LYS A 519 -7.15 -15.10 10.46
CA LYS A 519 -8.62 -15.08 10.63
C LYS A 519 -9.08 -14.19 11.78
N LEU A 520 -8.36 -14.19 12.91
CA LEU A 520 -8.59 -13.27 14.03
C LEU A 520 -8.50 -11.77 13.66
N GLN A 521 -7.98 -11.39 12.48
CA GLN A 521 -7.94 -10.00 12.01
C GLN A 521 -8.98 -9.67 10.92
N VAL A 522 -9.75 -10.64 10.42
CA VAL A 522 -10.75 -10.44 9.35
C VAL A 522 -12.14 -10.21 9.93
N ASP A 523 -12.50 -10.98 10.95
CA ASP A 523 -13.81 -10.94 11.60
C ASP A 523 -13.80 -9.95 12.79
N ASN A 524 -14.94 -9.29 13.07
CA ASN A 524 -14.95 -7.99 13.74
C ASN A 524 -15.73 -7.93 15.07
N TRP A 525 -16.32 -9.04 15.54
CA TRP A 525 -17.10 -9.08 16.78
C TRP A 525 -16.51 -9.99 17.86
N ASP A 526 -16.67 -9.62 19.14
CA ASP A 526 -16.11 -10.35 20.31
C ASP A 526 -16.64 -11.80 20.42
N ASN A 527 -17.84 -12.07 19.91
CA ASN A 527 -18.39 -13.43 19.79
C ASN A 527 -17.68 -14.23 18.68
N GLU A 528 -17.46 -13.63 17.51
CA GLU A 528 -16.77 -14.28 16.38
C GLU A 528 -15.33 -14.65 16.77
N VAL A 529 -14.64 -13.80 17.55
CA VAL A 529 -13.32 -14.13 18.12
C VAL A 529 -13.36 -15.38 18.99
N LEU A 530 -14.43 -15.60 19.78
CA LEU A 530 -14.59 -16.81 20.57
C LEU A 530 -14.93 -18.03 19.71
N GLU A 531 -15.72 -17.87 18.64
CA GLU A 531 -15.99 -18.93 17.67
C GLU A 531 -14.72 -19.34 16.90
N ILE A 532 -13.87 -18.39 16.49
CA ILE A 532 -12.57 -18.65 15.85
C ILE A 532 -11.64 -19.39 16.82
N VAL A 533 -11.57 -18.97 18.10
CA VAL A 533 -10.80 -19.70 19.12
C VAL A 533 -11.33 -21.12 19.33
N GLN A 534 -12.64 -21.33 19.29
CA GLN A 534 -13.24 -22.66 19.38
C GLN A 534 -12.93 -23.53 18.14
N GLN A 535 -12.93 -22.95 16.94
CA GLN A 535 -12.56 -23.64 15.69
C GLN A 535 -11.07 -23.99 15.63
N ALA A 536 -10.20 -23.10 16.11
CA ALA A 536 -8.75 -23.32 16.18
C ALA A 536 -8.33 -24.30 17.28
N GLY A 537 -9.14 -24.48 18.32
CA GLY A 537 -8.89 -25.42 19.42
C GLY A 537 -7.52 -25.22 20.08
N GLY A 538 -6.65 -26.23 19.99
CA GLY A 538 -5.36 -26.26 20.68
C GLY A 538 -4.31 -25.28 20.16
N TYR A 539 -4.46 -24.73 18.94
CA TYR A 539 -3.48 -23.82 18.34
C TYR A 539 -3.54 -22.43 19.01
N LEU A 540 -4.70 -21.76 18.96
CA LEU A 540 -4.90 -20.46 19.64
C LEU A 540 -4.89 -20.55 21.18
N ALA A 541 -4.95 -21.75 21.78
CA ALA A 541 -4.74 -21.95 23.22
C ALA A 541 -3.31 -21.60 23.67
N GLN A 542 -2.34 -21.62 22.75
CA GLN A 542 -0.96 -21.18 22.99
C GLN A 542 -0.79 -19.66 22.73
N ASP A 543 -1.53 -19.08 21.78
CA ASP A 543 -1.50 -17.65 21.47
C ASP A 543 -2.56 -16.80 22.23
N GLN A 544 -2.62 -16.99 23.54
CA GLN A 544 -3.57 -16.26 24.40
C GLN A 544 -3.39 -14.74 24.32
N LEU A 545 -2.19 -14.25 23.98
CA LEU A 545 -1.86 -12.83 24.02
C LEU A 545 -2.46 -12.05 22.84
N SER A 546 -2.60 -12.68 21.67
CA SER A 546 -3.34 -12.11 20.53
C SER A 546 -4.84 -12.10 20.73
N VAL A 547 -5.39 -13.18 21.30
CA VAL A 547 -6.80 -13.24 21.66
C VAL A 547 -7.12 -12.14 22.68
N LEU A 548 -6.28 -11.96 23.70
CA LEU A 548 -6.42 -10.88 24.67
C LEU A 548 -6.21 -9.48 24.06
N PHE A 549 -5.31 -9.32 23.08
CA PHE A 549 -5.14 -8.07 22.33
C PHE A 549 -6.42 -7.72 21.53
N MET A 550 -6.95 -8.65 20.73
CA MET A 550 -8.13 -8.40 19.89
C MET A 550 -9.36 -8.13 20.74
N ARG A 551 -9.60 -8.94 21.79
CA ARG A 551 -10.74 -8.74 22.70
C ARG A 551 -10.62 -7.46 23.53
N LEU A 552 -9.41 -7.03 23.88
CA LEU A 552 -9.18 -5.71 24.50
C LEU A 552 -9.59 -4.59 23.53
N HIS A 553 -9.10 -4.62 22.28
CA HIS A 553 -9.40 -3.56 21.31
C HIS A 553 -10.87 -3.56 20.86
N ILE A 554 -11.46 -4.71 20.54
CA ILE A 554 -12.88 -4.83 20.15
C ILE A 554 -13.79 -4.45 21.33
N GLY A 555 -13.51 -4.94 22.54
CA GLY A 555 -14.36 -4.66 23.70
C GLY A 555 -14.42 -3.18 24.10
N THR A 556 -13.46 -2.34 23.70
CA THR A 556 -13.60 -0.88 23.90
C THR A 556 -14.83 -0.29 23.21
N PHE A 557 -15.38 -0.93 22.17
CA PHE A 557 -16.57 -0.44 21.50
C PHE A 557 -17.80 -0.37 22.42
N TYR A 558 -17.84 -1.16 23.49
CA TYR A 558 -18.86 -1.12 24.55
C TYR A 558 -18.88 0.19 25.38
N PHE A 559 -17.85 1.04 25.28
CA PHE A 559 -17.91 2.39 25.85
C PHE A 559 -18.76 3.36 25.00
N TYR A 560 -18.86 3.12 23.68
CA TYR A 560 -19.44 4.08 22.73
C TYR A 560 -20.93 3.85 22.44
N ASP A 561 -21.39 2.61 22.51
CA ASP A 561 -22.81 2.29 22.59
C ASP A 561 -23.29 2.65 24.01
N SER A 562 -24.28 3.54 24.12
CA SER A 562 -24.86 3.96 25.40
C SER A 562 -26.12 3.17 25.78
N ASP A 563 -26.77 2.54 24.80
CA ASP A 563 -28.17 2.15 24.85
C ASP A 563 -28.32 0.61 24.87
N GLU A 564 -27.25 -0.13 24.62
CA GLU A 564 -27.19 -1.59 24.71
C GLU A 564 -27.51 -2.12 26.13
N PRO A 565 -28.54 -2.98 26.31
CA PRO A 565 -28.90 -3.54 27.62
C PRO A 565 -27.78 -4.36 28.31
N ALA A 566 -26.87 -4.96 27.52
CA ALA A 566 -25.77 -5.77 28.03
C ALA A 566 -24.51 -4.96 28.42
N ARG A 567 -24.47 -3.65 28.12
CA ARG A 567 -23.28 -2.78 28.18
C ARG A 567 -22.49 -2.90 29.48
N HIS A 568 -23.18 -2.83 30.63
CA HIS A 568 -22.54 -2.90 31.95
C HIS A 568 -21.80 -4.23 32.20
N SER A 569 -22.42 -5.35 31.81
CA SER A 569 -21.81 -6.69 31.92
C SER A 569 -20.60 -6.84 30.99
N ARG A 570 -20.73 -6.34 29.75
CA ARG A 570 -19.64 -6.35 28.76
C ARG A 570 -18.45 -5.48 29.16
N LEU A 571 -18.68 -4.33 29.79
CA LEU A 571 -17.62 -3.50 30.37
C LEU A 571 -16.90 -4.20 31.53
N ILE A 572 -17.60 -4.95 32.39
CA ILE A 572 -16.98 -5.81 33.40
C ILE A 572 -16.10 -6.89 32.74
N GLY A 573 -16.59 -7.55 31.67
CA GLY A 573 -15.80 -8.50 30.88
C GLY A 573 -14.53 -7.88 30.27
N LEU A 574 -14.63 -6.66 29.75
CA LEU A 574 -13.50 -5.89 29.23
C LEU A 574 -12.47 -5.55 30.34
N TYR A 575 -12.91 -5.23 31.56
CA TYR A 575 -12.01 -5.00 32.70
C TYR A 575 -11.16 -6.23 33.03
N HIS A 576 -11.79 -7.41 33.06
CA HIS A 576 -11.07 -8.67 33.26
C HIS A 576 -10.13 -8.98 32.08
N THR A 577 -10.54 -8.66 30.85
CA THR A 577 -9.70 -8.81 29.64
C THR A 577 -8.46 -7.93 29.72
N ALA A 578 -8.60 -6.65 30.10
CA ALA A 578 -7.48 -5.73 30.30
C ALA A 578 -6.51 -6.22 31.41
N CYS A 579 -7.04 -6.68 32.54
CA CYS A 579 -6.23 -7.26 33.62
C CYS A 579 -5.46 -8.52 33.15
N SER A 580 -6.12 -9.41 32.39
CA SER A 580 -5.53 -10.64 31.87
C SER A 580 -4.47 -10.37 30.79
N PHE A 581 -4.71 -9.43 29.89
CA PHE A 581 -3.72 -8.97 28.90
C PHE A 581 -2.44 -8.49 29.60
N THR A 582 -2.56 -7.60 30.59
CA THR A 582 -1.42 -7.13 31.36
C THR A 582 -0.72 -8.26 32.12
N LYS A 583 -1.48 -9.20 32.70
CA LYS A 583 -0.92 -10.36 33.41
C LYS A 583 -0.10 -11.24 32.46
N ALA A 584 -0.58 -11.50 31.25
CA ALA A 584 0.13 -12.27 30.23
C ALA A 584 1.46 -11.60 29.82
N VAL A 585 1.46 -10.30 29.52
CA VAL A 585 2.71 -9.56 29.23
C VAL A 585 3.65 -9.52 30.45
N THR A 586 3.11 -9.44 31.67
CA THR A 586 3.91 -9.48 32.91
C THR A 586 4.55 -10.86 33.16
N SER A 587 3.88 -11.95 32.79
CA SER A 587 4.46 -13.30 32.85
C SER A 587 5.55 -13.48 31.78
N ALA A 588 5.27 -13.05 30.55
CA ALA A 588 6.22 -13.07 29.43
C ALA A 588 7.54 -12.35 29.75
N ASP A 589 7.44 -11.16 30.35
CA ASP A 589 8.60 -10.33 30.72
C ASP A 589 9.52 -11.00 31.75
N LYS A 590 8.95 -11.73 32.71
CA LYS A 590 9.71 -12.43 33.76
C LYS A 590 10.55 -13.61 33.26
N SER A 591 10.17 -14.21 32.13
CA SER A 591 10.86 -15.38 31.58
C SER A 591 11.91 -15.02 30.54
N HIS A 592 11.69 -13.97 29.75
CA HIS A 592 12.46 -13.71 28.52
C HIS A 592 12.88 -12.24 28.32
N ASP A 593 12.81 -11.40 29.36
CA ASP A 593 13.01 -9.93 29.26
C ASP A 593 12.16 -9.28 28.14
N TYR A 594 10.96 -9.84 27.90
CA TYR A 594 10.08 -9.46 26.80
C TYR A 594 9.82 -7.95 26.76
N ALA A 595 9.72 -7.26 27.90
CA ALA A 595 9.50 -5.81 27.97
C ALA A 595 10.73 -4.94 27.64
N LEU A 596 11.83 -5.52 27.18
CA LEU A 596 12.92 -4.80 26.50
C LEU A 596 12.77 -4.80 24.97
N TYR A 597 12.23 -5.89 24.41
CA TYR A 597 12.29 -6.21 22.97
C TYR A 597 10.91 -6.18 22.26
N THR A 598 9.82 -6.13 23.02
CA THR A 598 8.43 -6.14 22.51
C THR A 598 8.13 -5.04 21.46
N PRO A 599 7.28 -5.31 20.44
CA PRO A 599 6.82 -4.33 19.45
C PRO A 599 6.01 -3.14 20.01
N GLU A 600 5.93 -2.05 19.23
CA GLU A 600 5.17 -0.82 19.53
C GLU A 600 3.71 -1.07 19.95
N PHE A 601 3.02 -1.95 19.22
CA PHE A 601 1.59 -2.15 19.38
C PHE A 601 1.19 -2.68 20.76
N ILE A 602 2.00 -3.53 21.38
CA ILE A 602 1.75 -4.06 22.72
C ILE A 602 1.80 -2.97 23.79
N TYR A 603 2.69 -1.98 23.66
CA TYR A 603 2.76 -0.87 24.61
C TYR A 603 1.61 0.09 24.47
N ARG A 604 1.14 0.34 23.24
CA ARG A 604 -0.10 1.09 23.01
C ARG A 604 -1.32 0.34 23.56
N SER A 605 -1.33 -0.98 23.49
CA SER A 605 -2.32 -1.85 24.14
C SER A 605 -2.23 -1.83 25.67
N LEU A 606 -1.04 -1.78 26.27
CA LEU A 606 -0.85 -1.61 27.71
C LEU A 606 -1.35 -0.23 28.19
N ASN A 607 -1.10 0.82 27.40
CA ASN A 607 -1.66 2.16 27.66
C ASN A 607 -3.20 2.15 27.60
N LEU A 608 -3.79 1.41 26.65
CA LEU A 608 -5.23 1.22 26.53
C LEU A 608 -5.80 0.44 27.72
N ALA A 609 -5.21 -0.71 28.06
CA ALA A 609 -5.58 -1.55 29.21
C ALA A 609 -5.55 -0.75 30.52
N ALA A 610 -4.50 0.04 30.75
CA ALA A 610 -4.41 0.95 31.88
C ALA A 610 -5.58 1.96 31.90
N CYS A 611 -5.90 2.60 30.77
CA CYS A 611 -7.01 3.55 30.68
C CYS A 611 -8.39 2.90 30.90
N VAL A 612 -8.60 1.67 30.40
CA VAL A 612 -9.81 0.86 30.63
C VAL A 612 -9.97 0.54 32.12
N ILE A 613 -8.93 0.01 32.76
CA ILE A 613 -8.92 -0.33 34.20
C ILE A 613 -9.20 0.91 35.05
N LEU A 614 -8.53 2.02 34.75
CA LEU A 614 -8.70 3.30 35.45
C LEU A 614 -10.13 3.84 35.36
N ARG A 615 -10.76 3.79 34.18
CA ARG A 615 -12.13 4.28 33.97
C ARG A 615 -13.15 3.46 34.74
N ILE A 616 -13.11 2.14 34.59
CA ILE A 616 -14.09 1.24 35.20
C ILE A 616 -13.96 1.28 36.74
N SER A 617 -12.71 1.33 37.26
CA SER A 617 -12.44 1.53 38.69
C SER A 617 -12.94 2.87 39.27
N ARG A 618 -13.32 3.83 38.41
CA ARG A 618 -13.81 5.18 38.75
C ARG A 618 -15.22 5.44 38.21
N SER A 619 -16.01 4.38 38.07
CA SER A 619 -17.41 4.39 37.63
C SER A 619 -18.35 3.75 38.65
N ASN A 620 -19.66 3.76 38.37
CA ASN A 620 -20.66 2.95 39.08
C ASN A 620 -20.34 1.44 39.05
N LEU A 621 -19.59 0.94 38.06
CA LEU A 621 -19.17 -0.46 37.98
C LEU A 621 -18.08 -0.86 38.99
N ARG A 622 -17.54 0.09 39.77
CA ARG A 622 -16.48 -0.15 40.76
C ARG A 622 -16.82 -1.24 41.77
N GLU A 623 -18.09 -1.39 42.16
CA GLU A 623 -18.54 -2.39 43.13
C GLU A 623 -18.67 -3.81 42.54
N HIS A 624 -18.62 -3.93 41.21
CA HIS A 624 -18.73 -5.18 40.46
C HIS A 624 -17.39 -5.70 39.93
N VAL A 625 -16.26 -5.09 40.31
CA VAL A 625 -14.91 -5.45 39.84
C VAL A 625 -13.89 -5.55 40.97
N ASP A 626 -12.90 -6.43 40.85
CA ASP A 626 -11.76 -6.48 41.78
C ASP A 626 -10.80 -5.30 41.50
N VAL A 627 -11.03 -4.20 42.22
CA VAL A 627 -10.21 -2.98 42.17
C VAL A 627 -8.76 -3.24 42.60
N ILE A 628 -8.49 -4.23 43.47
CA ILE A 628 -7.13 -4.52 43.96
C ILE A 628 -6.32 -5.23 42.87
N SER A 629 -6.93 -6.19 42.15
CA SER A 629 -6.29 -6.80 40.99
C SER A 629 -6.13 -5.81 39.82
N GLY A 630 -7.09 -4.90 39.63
CA GLY A 630 -6.98 -3.80 38.68
C GLY A 630 -5.84 -2.84 38.99
N GLU A 631 -5.70 -2.38 40.24
CA GLU A 631 -4.58 -1.52 40.66
C GLU A 631 -3.22 -2.18 40.42
N ARG A 632 -3.10 -3.48 40.74
CA ARG A 632 -1.89 -4.27 40.44
C ARG A 632 -1.59 -4.32 38.94
N ALA A 633 -2.60 -4.58 38.10
CA ALA A 633 -2.43 -4.56 36.65
C ALA A 633 -2.08 -3.15 36.12
N TYR A 634 -2.72 -2.10 36.62
CA TYR A 634 -2.43 -0.72 36.22
C TYR A 634 -0.96 -0.33 36.48
N PHE A 635 -0.44 -0.65 37.67
CA PHE A 635 0.97 -0.41 37.99
C PHE A 635 1.93 -1.37 37.28
N SER A 636 1.52 -2.60 36.95
CA SER A 636 2.28 -3.47 36.03
C SER A 636 2.44 -2.85 34.65
N CYS A 637 1.38 -2.26 34.07
CA CYS A 637 1.47 -1.53 32.79
C CYS A 637 2.55 -0.44 32.85
N ILE A 638 2.51 0.39 33.90
CA ILE A 638 3.50 1.47 34.14
C ILE A 638 4.93 0.92 34.24
N ASN A 639 5.13 -0.24 34.87
CA ASN A 639 6.47 -0.83 35.03
C ASN A 639 6.99 -1.48 33.74
N LEU A 640 6.13 -2.12 32.95
CA LEU A 640 6.46 -2.64 31.62
C LEU A 640 6.84 -1.50 30.65
N LEU A 641 6.05 -0.42 30.63
CA LEU A 641 6.32 0.79 29.83
C LEU A 641 7.66 1.46 30.19
N LYS A 642 8.08 1.40 31.48
CA LYS A 642 9.40 1.89 31.92
C LYS A 642 10.55 1.02 31.42
N ARG A 643 10.43 -0.32 31.44
CA ARG A 643 11.48 -1.25 30.95
C ARG A 643 11.76 -1.05 29.46
N ARG A 644 10.72 -0.77 28.66
CA ARG A 644 10.89 -0.49 27.24
C ARG A 644 11.75 0.72 26.93
N MET A 645 11.66 1.78 27.75
CA MET A 645 12.21 3.12 27.49
C MET A 645 13.60 3.05 26.84
N ILE A 646 13.74 3.72 25.70
CA ILE A 646 14.97 3.69 24.87
C ILE A 646 15.81 4.94 25.14
N ARG A 647 15.15 6.09 25.31
CA ARG A 647 15.78 7.35 25.71
C ARG A 647 15.05 7.91 26.93
N ASN A 648 15.80 8.57 27.82
CA ASN A 648 15.21 9.36 28.89
C ASN A 648 14.17 10.33 28.32
N ASN A 649 12.97 10.35 28.90
CA ASN A 649 11.84 11.20 28.48
C ASN A 649 11.28 10.91 27.06
N ASP A 650 11.51 9.71 26.49
CA ASP A 650 10.81 9.28 25.27
C ASP A 650 9.26 9.20 25.46
N LEU A 651 8.52 8.89 24.39
CA LEU A 651 7.05 8.79 24.46
C LEU A 651 6.56 7.76 25.48
N ASN A 652 7.27 6.65 25.68
CA ASN A 652 6.95 5.64 26.70
C ASN A 652 7.15 6.23 28.10
N GLY A 653 8.33 6.84 28.33
CA GLY A 653 8.69 7.47 29.60
C GLY A 653 7.69 8.53 30.03
N ARG A 654 7.35 9.46 29.14
CA ARG A 654 6.34 10.50 29.41
C ARG A 654 4.97 9.91 29.72
N THR A 655 4.54 8.89 28.97
CA THR A 655 3.25 8.23 29.21
C THR A 655 3.20 7.52 30.57
N THR A 656 4.33 7.01 31.08
CA THR A 656 4.38 6.45 32.46
C THR A 656 4.13 7.52 33.53
N GLY A 657 4.55 8.77 33.28
CA GLY A 657 4.25 9.93 34.12
C GLY A 657 2.76 10.29 34.08
N VAL A 658 2.20 10.40 32.87
CA VAL A 658 0.76 10.65 32.63
C VAL A 658 -0.10 9.65 33.40
N LEU A 659 0.15 8.34 33.24
CA LEU A 659 -0.61 7.29 33.92
C LEU A 659 -0.42 7.34 35.45
N THR A 660 0.78 7.61 35.94
CA THR A 660 1.04 7.76 37.39
C THR A 660 0.28 8.94 38.00
N GLN A 661 0.15 10.04 37.26
CA GLN A 661 -0.61 11.23 37.68
C GLN A 661 -2.12 11.01 37.59
N LEU A 662 -2.62 10.41 36.51
CA LEU A 662 -4.03 10.08 36.33
C LEU A 662 -4.59 9.14 37.42
N TRP A 663 -3.82 8.13 37.87
CA TRP A 663 -4.26 7.25 38.96
C TRP A 663 -4.41 7.98 40.30
N ARG A 664 -3.57 9.00 40.53
CA ARG A 664 -3.53 9.80 41.77
C ARG A 664 -4.46 11.02 41.74
N SER A 665 -4.90 11.46 40.56
CA SER A 665 -5.80 12.61 40.39
C SER A 665 -7.13 12.41 41.14
N PRO A 666 -7.59 13.37 41.95
CA PRO A 666 -8.94 13.36 42.51
C PRO A 666 -10.01 13.92 41.54
N GLN A 667 -9.60 14.51 40.41
CA GLN A 667 -10.48 15.21 39.45
C GLN A 667 -10.71 14.47 38.12
N ALA A 668 -9.91 13.44 37.79
CA ALA A 668 -10.07 12.70 36.54
C ALA A 668 -11.47 12.07 36.45
N PHE A 669 -12.15 12.33 35.33
CA PHE A 669 -13.56 12.03 35.05
C PHE A 669 -14.61 12.75 35.91
N LYS A 670 -14.21 13.64 36.82
CA LYS A 670 -15.16 14.38 37.67
C LYS A 670 -15.80 15.55 36.92
N GLN A 671 -17.10 15.74 37.13
CA GLN A 671 -17.91 16.82 36.57
C GLN A 671 -18.07 18.00 37.54
N LYS A 672 -18.59 19.13 37.04
CA LYS A 672 -18.79 20.38 37.82
C LYS A 672 -19.79 20.23 38.97
N ASP A 673 -20.76 19.33 38.84
CA ASP A 673 -21.75 18.97 39.87
C ASP A 673 -21.20 18.00 40.94
N GLY A 674 -19.99 17.48 40.73
CA GLY A 674 -19.34 16.51 41.61
C GLY A 674 -19.52 15.04 41.20
N SER A 675 -20.34 14.74 40.20
CA SER A 675 -20.52 13.39 39.65
C SER A 675 -19.30 12.89 38.86
N TYR A 676 -19.25 11.59 38.54
CA TYR A 676 -18.18 10.99 37.73
C TYR A 676 -18.71 10.48 36.40
N ASN A 677 -18.17 10.99 35.29
CA ASN A 677 -18.54 10.62 33.94
C ASN A 677 -17.42 9.80 33.26
N SER A 678 -17.08 8.66 33.86
CA SER A 678 -15.93 7.85 33.45
C SER A 678 -16.23 6.85 32.32
N LEU A 679 -17.51 6.48 32.13
CA LEU A 679 -17.96 5.55 31.09
C LEU A 679 -18.36 6.23 29.76
N VAL A 680 -18.42 7.56 29.69
CA VAL A 680 -18.58 8.27 28.41
C VAL A 680 -17.21 8.58 27.81
N VAL A 681 -17.09 8.37 26.51
CA VAL A 681 -15.88 8.65 25.73
C VAL A 681 -16.19 9.73 24.71
N ARG A 682 -15.49 10.85 24.81
CA ARG A 682 -15.78 12.06 24.03
C ARG A 682 -15.12 12.01 22.65
N ILE A 683 -13.95 11.38 22.56
CA ILE A 683 -13.17 11.27 21.32
C ILE A 683 -13.57 10.00 20.56
N ARG A 684 -14.70 10.07 19.85
CA ARG A 684 -15.26 8.96 19.06
C ARG A 684 -14.53 8.72 17.72
N SER A 685 -13.72 9.67 17.26
CA SER A 685 -12.99 9.65 15.99
C SER A 685 -11.66 8.87 16.02
N ARG A 686 -11.37 8.13 17.10
CA ARG A 686 -10.09 7.40 17.29
C ARG A 686 -10.25 5.90 17.58
N GLY A 687 -11.37 5.30 17.16
CA GLY A 687 -11.64 3.87 17.31
C GLY A 687 -11.41 3.37 18.74
N SER A 688 -10.75 2.23 18.88
CA SER A 688 -10.44 1.65 20.20
C SER A 688 -9.48 2.49 21.04
N MET A 689 -8.59 3.26 20.42
CA MET A 689 -7.66 4.14 21.14
C MET A 689 -8.29 5.47 21.61
N GLY A 690 -9.53 5.78 21.23
CA GLY A 690 -10.24 6.97 21.71
C GLY A 690 -10.39 7.01 23.24
N ILE A 691 -10.43 5.84 23.89
CA ILE A 691 -10.38 5.71 25.36
C ILE A 691 -9.11 6.38 25.93
N PHE A 692 -7.95 6.09 25.34
CA PHE A 692 -6.64 6.59 25.74
C PHE A 692 -6.48 8.07 25.42
N PHE A 693 -6.85 8.51 24.21
CA PHE A 693 -6.78 9.92 23.82
C PHE A 693 -7.68 10.81 24.70
N ASP A 694 -8.87 10.34 25.08
CA ASP A 694 -9.77 11.10 25.94
C ASP A 694 -9.23 11.16 27.40
N CYS A 695 -8.64 10.07 27.91
CA CYS A 695 -7.89 10.10 29.18
C CYS A 695 -6.70 11.08 29.16
N PHE A 696 -5.99 11.17 28.03
CA PHE A 696 -4.89 12.12 27.84
C PHE A 696 -5.38 13.58 27.86
N TRP A 697 -6.57 13.87 27.33
CA TRP A 697 -7.16 15.22 27.42
C TRP A 697 -7.62 15.59 28.85
N TYR A 698 -8.16 14.64 29.62
CA TYR A 698 -8.37 14.85 31.06
C TYR A 698 -7.06 15.22 31.78
N TRP A 699 -5.95 14.56 31.45
CA TRP A 699 -4.63 14.86 32.01
C TRP A 699 -4.10 16.23 31.56
N GLN A 700 -4.14 16.56 30.26
CA GLN A 700 -3.71 17.86 29.73
C GLN A 700 -4.42 19.04 30.40
N ARG A 701 -5.72 18.89 30.66
CA ARG A 701 -6.55 19.89 31.33
C ARG A 701 -6.19 20.10 32.79
N GLU A 702 -5.88 19.03 33.53
CA GLU A 702 -5.58 19.09 34.97
C GLU A 702 -4.12 19.47 35.27
N PHE A 703 -3.16 18.97 34.49
CA PHE A 703 -1.73 19.09 34.81
C PHE A 703 -0.97 20.10 33.95
N ASN A 704 -1.45 20.43 32.74
CA ASN A 704 -0.80 21.36 31.81
C ASN A 704 -1.64 22.61 31.49
N ASN A 705 -2.77 22.82 32.18
CA ASN A 705 -3.70 23.96 32.00
C ASN A 705 -4.21 24.15 30.55
N GLN A 706 -4.26 23.09 29.74
CA GLN A 706 -4.76 23.20 28.36
C GLN A 706 -6.29 23.24 28.31
N THR A 707 -6.84 24.10 27.45
CA THR A 707 -8.27 24.08 27.10
C THR A 707 -8.60 22.84 26.29
N ASP A 708 -9.42 21.96 26.87
CA ASP A 708 -9.89 20.73 26.25
C ASP A 708 -11.00 21.04 25.21
N PRO A 709 -10.76 20.84 23.90
CA PRO A 709 -11.72 21.18 22.85
C PRO A 709 -12.91 20.22 22.79
N TYR A 710 -12.86 19.09 23.52
CA TYR A 710 -13.95 18.14 23.70
C TYR A 710 -14.69 18.37 25.04
N TYR A 711 -14.41 19.47 25.75
CA TYR A 711 -15.10 19.83 26.99
C TYR A 711 -16.01 21.04 26.77
N ASP A 712 -17.28 20.74 26.48
CA ASP A 712 -18.29 21.74 26.14
C ASP A 712 -18.50 22.77 27.28
N GLN A 713 -18.57 24.04 26.91
CA GLN A 713 -18.87 25.16 27.81
C GLN A 713 -20.36 25.53 27.82
N SER A 714 -21.16 25.00 26.89
CA SER A 714 -22.48 25.52 26.51
C SER A 714 -23.70 24.80 27.08
N SER A 715 -23.51 23.81 27.96
CA SER A 715 -24.60 23.07 28.64
C SER A 715 -25.29 23.86 29.77
N THR A 716 -25.67 25.11 29.49
CA THR A 716 -26.48 26.00 30.35
C THR A 716 -27.86 26.30 29.76
N SER A 717 -28.46 25.33 29.07
CA SER A 717 -29.88 25.33 28.69
C SER A 717 -30.54 24.01 29.11
N GLN A 718 -31.61 24.11 29.90
CA GLN A 718 -32.44 22.94 30.26
C GLN A 718 -33.40 22.61 29.11
N PRO A 719 -33.49 21.34 28.68
CA PRO A 719 -34.67 20.84 27.98
C PRO A 719 -35.81 20.68 28.99
N SER A 720 -36.68 21.68 29.11
CA SER A 720 -37.83 21.64 30.02
C SER A 720 -38.97 20.79 29.44
N ALA A 721 -38.85 19.45 29.51
CA ALA A 721 -39.92 18.53 29.15
C ALA A 721 -39.95 17.31 30.09
N SER A 722 -41.10 17.11 30.72
CA SER A 722 -41.36 16.10 31.74
C SER A 722 -41.34 14.65 31.22
N THR A 723 -40.51 13.81 31.84
CA THR A 723 -40.89 12.40 32.11
C THR A 723 -40.30 11.96 33.44
N ASN A 724 -41.14 11.59 34.40
CA ASN A 724 -40.68 10.87 35.59
C ASN A 724 -40.39 9.42 35.20
N VAL A 725 -39.12 9.10 34.93
CA VAL A 725 -38.62 7.73 35.07
C VAL A 725 -37.99 7.65 36.44
N GLN A 726 -38.59 6.87 37.34
CA GLN A 726 -37.92 6.49 38.57
C GLN A 726 -36.86 5.45 38.21
N GLU A 727 -35.59 5.69 38.54
CA GLU A 727 -34.54 4.67 38.55
C GLU A 727 -34.88 3.65 39.66
N ASN A 728 -35.74 2.69 39.31
CA ASN A 728 -36.27 1.69 40.23
C ASN A 728 -36.46 0.35 39.52
N GLU A 729 -35.59 0.05 38.55
CA GLU A 729 -35.43 -1.29 38.02
C GLU A 729 -34.68 -2.13 39.07
N SER A 730 -35.40 -3.06 39.69
CA SER A 730 -34.80 -4.05 40.57
C SER A 730 -33.75 -4.86 39.81
N ILE A 731 -32.54 -4.97 40.36
CA ILE A 731 -31.54 -5.93 39.87
C ILE A 731 -32.10 -7.34 40.09
N VAL A 732 -32.79 -7.87 39.07
CA VAL A 732 -33.23 -9.26 39.05
C VAL A 732 -31.99 -10.12 38.89
N ALA A 733 -31.54 -10.72 39.98
CA ALA A 733 -30.51 -11.75 39.92
C ALA A 733 -30.98 -12.83 38.95
N PRO A 734 -30.20 -13.18 37.90
CA PRO A 734 -30.63 -14.17 36.94
C PRO A 734 -30.82 -15.53 37.62
N PRO A 735 -31.75 -16.37 37.12
CA PRO A 735 -31.88 -17.74 37.62
C PRO A 735 -30.53 -18.47 37.46
N THR A 736 -30.16 -19.25 38.48
CA THR A 736 -28.91 -20.01 38.52
C THR A 736 -28.99 -21.23 37.60
N SER A 737 -28.93 -20.98 36.29
CA SER A 737 -28.92 -21.98 35.22
C SER A 737 -28.11 -21.44 34.04
N ASP A 738 -26.93 -22.02 33.83
CA ASP A 738 -26.12 -21.95 32.61
C ASP A 738 -25.90 -20.55 32.00
N LEU A 739 -25.50 -19.61 32.86
CA LEU A 739 -24.39 -18.73 32.50
C LEU A 739 -23.19 -19.64 32.20
N GLY A 740 -23.02 -19.99 30.91
CA GLY A 740 -21.95 -20.87 30.46
C GLY A 740 -20.62 -20.40 31.03
N THR A 741 -19.99 -21.24 31.85
CA THR A 741 -18.72 -20.90 32.50
C THR A 741 -17.74 -20.43 31.45
N MET A 742 -17.21 -19.20 31.62
CA MET A 742 -15.99 -18.75 30.93
C MET A 742 -15.02 -19.93 30.94
N PRO A 743 -14.60 -20.48 29.77
CA PRO A 743 -13.73 -21.63 29.74
C PRO A 743 -12.50 -21.27 30.56
N HIS A 744 -12.26 -22.05 31.61
CA HIS A 744 -11.32 -21.67 32.66
C HIS A 744 -9.91 -21.83 32.08
N ILE A 745 -9.41 -20.77 31.43
CA ILE A 745 -8.05 -20.72 30.87
C ILE A 745 -7.10 -20.95 32.04
N ASP A 746 -6.60 -22.18 32.12
CA ASP A 746 -5.93 -22.67 33.31
C ASP A 746 -4.61 -21.89 33.48
N PRO A 747 -4.42 -21.17 34.61
CA PRO A 747 -3.17 -20.47 34.88
C PRO A 747 -1.94 -21.39 34.97
N ALA A 748 -2.12 -22.72 35.03
CA ALA A 748 -1.05 -23.70 34.91
C ALA A 748 -0.60 -23.95 33.47
N ILE A 749 -1.40 -23.64 32.44
CA ILE A 749 -1.01 -23.73 31.01
C ILE A 749 -0.19 -22.46 30.63
N VAL A 750 0.88 -22.25 31.39
CA VAL A 750 1.96 -21.26 31.15
C VAL A 750 3.31 -22.02 31.12
N THR A 751 3.27 -23.34 30.91
CA THR A 751 4.40 -24.26 31.13
C THR A 751 4.74 -25.13 29.90
N SER A 752 4.86 -24.49 28.74
CA SER A 752 5.79 -24.92 27.69
C SER A 752 6.37 -23.64 27.08
N GLY A 753 7.55 -23.23 27.56
CA GLY A 753 8.16 -21.97 27.14
C GLY A 753 8.75 -22.07 25.74
N ASP A 754 8.45 -21.07 24.90
CA ASP A 754 9.45 -20.40 24.03
C ASP A 754 8.81 -19.32 23.13
N GLN A 755 7.49 -19.36 22.94
CA GLN A 755 6.80 -18.53 21.93
C GLN A 755 5.78 -17.55 22.53
N LEU A 756 5.80 -16.32 22.02
CA LEU A 756 4.89 -15.22 22.36
C LEU A 756 4.52 -14.55 21.03
N PHE A 757 3.23 -14.45 20.70
CA PHE A 757 2.78 -14.29 19.31
C PHE A 757 3.32 -15.41 18.40
N PRO A 758 3.00 -16.71 18.63
CA PRO A 758 3.46 -17.84 17.78
C PRO A 758 3.27 -17.61 16.28
N PHE A 759 2.16 -17.00 15.86
CA PHE A 759 1.92 -16.62 14.46
C PHE A 759 2.88 -15.55 13.89
N LEU A 760 3.54 -14.77 14.75
CA LEU A 760 4.69 -13.92 14.40
C LEU A 760 6.02 -14.58 14.79
N ASN A 761 6.05 -15.91 14.86
CA ASN A 761 7.23 -16.72 15.17
C ASN A 761 7.24 -18.07 14.42
N THR A 762 6.25 -18.33 13.55
CA THR A 762 6.10 -19.58 12.78
C THR A 762 7.33 -19.87 11.94
N GLU A 763 7.80 -21.12 11.95
CA GLU A 763 9.02 -21.52 11.25
C GLU A 763 8.92 -21.25 9.76
N PHE A 764 9.67 -20.23 9.32
CA PHE A 764 9.56 -19.70 7.97
C PHE A 764 10.07 -20.70 6.90
N PHE A 765 10.97 -21.62 7.28
CA PHE A 765 11.54 -22.65 6.41
C PHE A 765 11.72 -24.02 7.13
N PRO A 766 10.68 -24.86 7.26
CA PRO A 766 10.83 -26.19 7.86
C PRO A 766 11.63 -27.16 6.97
N ASP A 767 11.31 -27.20 5.67
CA ASP A 767 11.79 -28.24 4.75
C ASP A 767 13.03 -27.79 3.93
N TRP A 768 14.23 -27.83 4.52
CA TRP A 768 15.48 -27.53 3.79
C TRP A 768 16.69 -28.43 4.12
N ASP A 769 16.54 -29.49 4.91
CA ASP A 769 17.62 -30.47 5.16
C ASP A 769 17.93 -31.38 3.95
N SER A 770 17.49 -31.02 2.74
CA SER A 770 17.37 -31.93 1.60
C SER A 770 17.76 -31.36 0.22
N MET A 771 18.56 -30.30 0.13
CA MET A 771 19.19 -29.90 -1.16
C MET A 771 20.66 -29.47 -1.03
N GLU A 772 21.55 -30.35 -1.47
CA GLU A 772 22.75 -29.91 -2.19
C GLU A 772 22.41 -29.67 -3.68
N GLY A 773 23.11 -28.74 -4.32
CA GLY A 773 23.10 -28.63 -5.78
C GLY A 773 22.59 -27.31 -6.36
N PHE A 774 23.42 -26.27 -6.34
CA PHE A 774 23.58 -25.34 -7.47
C PHE A 774 24.93 -24.62 -7.36
N GLN A 775 25.75 -24.65 -8.42
CA GLN A 775 27.01 -23.90 -8.50
C GLN A 775 26.84 -22.62 -9.33
N ILE A 776 27.65 -21.61 -9.01
CA ILE A 776 27.71 -20.31 -9.71
C ILE A 776 28.80 -20.42 -10.80
N PRO A 777 28.56 -19.95 -12.04
CA PRO A 777 29.55 -20.02 -13.12
C PRO A 777 30.71 -19.05 -12.88
N SER A 778 31.94 -19.51 -13.11
CA SER A 778 33.17 -18.72 -12.98
C SER A 778 33.67 -18.19 -14.34
N PHE A 779 34.24 -16.99 -14.33
CA PHE A 779 34.98 -16.45 -15.47
C PHE A 779 36.46 -16.88 -15.41
N ALA A 780 37.06 -17.09 -16.58
CA ALA A 780 38.41 -17.63 -16.71
C ALA A 780 39.51 -16.56 -16.66
N THR A 781 40.65 -16.91 -16.06
CA THR A 781 41.97 -16.29 -16.31
C THR A 781 43.04 -17.38 -16.41
N ALA A 782 43.99 -17.21 -17.34
CA ALA A 782 44.94 -18.25 -17.71
C ALA A 782 46.12 -18.42 -16.73
N SER A 783 46.74 -19.59 -16.77
CA SER A 783 47.83 -20.02 -15.87
C SER A 783 49.24 -19.64 -16.34
N ALA A 784 50.09 -19.25 -15.39
CA ALA A 784 51.55 -19.27 -15.45
C ALA A 784 52.05 -19.55 -14.01
N SER A 785 52.56 -20.75 -13.68
CA SER A 785 53.96 -21.19 -13.82
C SER A 785 54.93 -20.34 -12.96
N ILE A 786 55.75 -20.86 -12.03
CA ILE A 786 56.26 -22.22 -11.78
C ILE A 786 56.69 -22.34 -10.28
N GLU A 787 56.93 -23.58 -9.82
CA GLU A 787 57.68 -24.08 -8.62
C GLU A 787 58.38 -23.04 -7.68
N ASN A 788 58.38 -23.18 -6.35
CA ASN A 788 58.12 -24.33 -5.45
C ASN A 788 57.26 -23.91 -4.24
#